data_AF-A0A8H7CDV2-F1
#
_entry.id   AF-A0A8H7CDV2-F1
#
_cell.length_a   1.000
_cell.length_b   1.000
_cell.length_c   1.000
_cell.angle_alpha   90.00
_cell.angle_beta   90.00
_cell.angle_gamma   90.00
#
_symmetry.space_group_name_H-M   'P 1'
#
loop_
_entity.id
_entity.type
_entity.pdbx_description
1 polymer ?
#
loop_
_entity_poly.entity_id
_entity_poly.type
_entity_poly.pdbx_seq_one_letter_code
_entity_poly.pdbx_strand_id
1 'polypeptide(L)'
;MPLFCLFLNELEHVVKRDDDSILLLDRFLMRYVSLAGFLACFALFSTLIFHRATLDVVRDLSPQGCRMAYMYPSYLLQEGFDVAWTPLAKRYSLWLYREVDGWGRGWEPGHGVWRMQASRTALPVLFIPGNAGSSRQVRSIASSAARQYWEAPGNVAAEFRDGEERPLDFFAVEFNEDLSAFHGPTLEAQTAYTERAIAYILSHYLPQTNILLMGHSMGGVVATSLLTPRYNASDISAIITMSTPHTLPPARFDARIDAIYDATREVLRRDARTPIVSLCGGATDLMIPSESCVLPPAVDADAVRRTVFTSALEGAWTGVGHQEMVWCHQVRWRLARAALELGAVSTMSTRARGDALGRWLRDGHYLPPLPSNAMMPDLADAEILPPEIPLILHNPHGARTYLLPVPPKRPAKFVLLVSQGSVPPVGPQKRSSLTASVLGCSGATNSVTDRLRCSAEPPSVLKLVPNPIVGRPFPVPDGADEWEGVVLVEADVPADEFVGIRMENAVGEGWLVGGFVDREPVVSRVSTWQLLLGKASIAMPRQETFKTTFSFPNLLANALLVYRITPHQSVLHQSCDPLFAPLLAYTSQPAETHYFPLLVPPARKILLHTHSSAPHVHIDGVSPRGVDFSIYASGPSGCKSTLVGFDINIDWSSSFGRLASRYFAVIPVWATGIVAFILFQAWGHADVGAAVPTIEESISAFIGAPLRRSLFVSIVLSVVPLPETVYLGNRGELLLTGIAPLLLLISTGFVCASWYLLRLLLWPLSKLSRAGRRRREDITVHRSTVISMALVLLLIFLVVPWQVAFLGCWAIHLYNCAASQAHVAHLASIPEVVAIPLLRREDEPRATPTSAGEAARRPPAPPPPYIAANHNHGMHILLLMTWLLPLAAPVLVVWARTLAGTGLTTPFDGDHFVLSAAPFLVLVDFASWIGGPVFEMQRFERRLSTRWSFAAVAAVSFLLGARKAYLVFDVAKVAIGLVVVIRVGPRYWGRSSCAPA
;
A
#
# COMPACT_ATOMS: atom_id res chain seq x y z
N MET A 1 -11.04 -22.41 11.53
CA MET A 1 -12.47 -22.75 11.57
C MET A 1 -12.93 -23.61 12.75
N PRO A 2 -12.19 -24.61 13.30
CA PRO A 2 -12.73 -25.39 14.42
C PRO A 2 -12.95 -24.54 15.70
N LEU A 3 -12.12 -23.51 15.93
CA LEU A 3 -12.35 -22.52 17.00
C LEU A 3 -13.59 -21.64 16.76
N PHE A 4 -13.98 -21.39 15.50
CA PHE A 4 -15.12 -20.54 15.19
C PHE A 4 -16.44 -21.30 15.36
N CYS A 5 -16.46 -22.60 15.05
CA CYS A 5 -17.59 -23.47 15.39
C CYS A 5 -17.69 -23.76 16.89
N LEU A 6 -16.56 -23.90 17.60
CA LEU A 6 -16.53 -23.96 19.07
C LEU A 6 -17.06 -22.66 19.69
N PHE A 7 -16.74 -21.51 19.10
CA PHE A 7 -17.24 -20.19 19.53
C PHE A 7 -18.75 -20.04 19.30
N LEU A 8 -19.28 -20.58 18.19
CA LEU A 8 -20.73 -20.61 17.93
C LEU A 8 -21.48 -21.58 18.86
N ASN A 9 -20.89 -22.75 19.19
CA ASN A 9 -21.48 -23.70 20.15
C ASN A 9 -21.49 -23.15 21.59
N GLU A 10 -20.46 -22.41 22.00
CA GLU A 10 -20.45 -21.70 23.30
C GLU A 10 -21.52 -20.60 23.35
N LEU A 11 -21.79 -19.91 22.23
CA LEU A 11 -22.86 -18.91 22.13
C LEU A 11 -24.27 -19.52 22.22
N GLU A 12 -24.46 -20.77 21.78
CA GLU A 12 -25.74 -21.47 21.81
C GLU A 12 -26.09 -22.01 23.21
N HIS A 13 -25.10 -22.40 24.01
CA HIS A 13 -25.29 -22.82 25.40
C HIS A 13 -25.69 -21.68 26.38
N VAL A 14 -25.70 -20.43 25.93
CA VAL A 14 -26.02 -19.23 26.72
C VAL A 14 -27.54 -18.96 26.83
N VAL A 15 -28.40 -19.78 26.21
CA VAL A 15 -29.84 -19.47 26.00
C VAL A 15 -30.80 -19.88 27.14
N LYS A 16 -30.41 -20.62 28.18
CA LYS A 16 -31.38 -21.10 29.19
C LYS A 16 -30.93 -21.03 30.65
N ARG A 17 -31.33 -19.96 31.36
CA ARG A 17 -31.98 -19.95 32.70
C ARG A 17 -31.95 -18.56 33.32
N ASP A 18 -33.12 -18.03 33.65
CA ASP A 18 -33.32 -16.96 34.64
C ASP A 18 -33.88 -17.59 35.93
N ASP A 19 -33.32 -17.18 37.07
CA ASP A 19 -33.99 -16.81 38.35
C ASP A 19 -33.00 -16.90 39.52
N ASP A 20 -32.53 -15.72 39.99
CA ASP A 20 -32.01 -15.35 41.34
C ASP A 20 -31.07 -14.12 41.28
N SER A 21 -31.59 -12.94 41.62
CA SER A 21 -31.15 -11.62 41.09
C SER A 21 -29.80 -11.07 41.59
N ILE A 22 -29.21 -11.60 42.67
CA ILE A 22 -27.99 -11.01 43.27
C ILE A 22 -26.74 -11.88 43.01
N LEU A 23 -26.88 -13.21 43.03
CA LEU A 23 -25.83 -14.16 42.64
C LEU A 23 -25.63 -14.22 41.12
N LEU A 24 -26.68 -13.93 40.33
CA LEU A 24 -26.60 -13.79 38.88
C LEU A 24 -25.77 -12.57 38.47
N LEU A 25 -25.92 -11.41 39.13
CA LEU A 25 -25.20 -10.19 38.74
C LEU A 25 -23.68 -10.37 38.89
N ASP A 26 -23.24 -11.01 39.98
CA ASP A 26 -21.81 -11.25 40.26
C ASP A 26 -21.21 -12.32 39.34
N ARG A 27 -21.95 -13.41 39.06
CA ARG A 27 -21.56 -14.40 38.03
C ARG A 27 -21.59 -13.84 36.62
N PHE A 28 -22.52 -12.93 36.33
CA PHE A 28 -22.66 -12.24 35.05
C PHE A 28 -21.47 -11.29 34.84
N LEU A 29 -21.17 -10.40 35.79
CA LEU A 29 -19.99 -9.52 35.74
C LEU A 29 -18.67 -10.32 35.60
N MET A 30 -18.48 -11.40 36.36
CA MET A 30 -17.30 -12.27 36.23
C MET A 30 -17.19 -12.93 34.83
N ARG A 31 -18.32 -13.31 34.22
CA ARG A 31 -18.36 -13.93 32.89
C ARG A 31 -18.13 -12.94 31.74
N TYR A 32 -18.51 -11.67 31.90
CA TYR A 32 -18.20 -10.63 30.91
C TYR A 32 -16.78 -10.06 31.06
N VAL A 33 -16.25 -9.97 32.29
CA VAL A 33 -14.85 -9.62 32.53
C VAL A 33 -13.92 -10.67 31.93
N SER A 34 -14.27 -11.96 32.00
CA SER A 34 -13.50 -13.02 31.33
C SER A 34 -13.61 -12.96 29.80
N LEU A 35 -14.77 -12.58 29.25
CA LEU A 35 -14.96 -12.41 27.81
C LEU A 35 -14.23 -11.17 27.25
N ALA A 36 -14.24 -10.05 27.97
CA ALA A 36 -13.48 -8.85 27.60
C ALA A 36 -11.96 -9.13 27.61
N GLY A 37 -11.48 -9.86 28.62
CA GLY A 37 -10.10 -10.35 28.67
C GLY A 37 -9.77 -11.30 27.51
N PHE A 38 -10.67 -12.24 27.19
CA PHE A 38 -10.51 -13.13 26.04
C PHE A 38 -10.42 -12.36 24.72
N LEU A 39 -11.31 -11.39 24.48
CA LEU A 39 -11.27 -10.55 23.27
C LEU A 39 -9.97 -9.73 23.17
N ALA A 40 -9.49 -9.20 24.29
CA ALA A 40 -8.20 -8.51 24.34
C ALA A 40 -7.04 -9.44 23.96
N CYS A 41 -6.96 -10.64 24.55
CA CYS A 41 -5.97 -11.66 24.19
C CYS A 41 -6.10 -12.10 22.72
N PHE A 42 -7.32 -12.27 22.22
CA PHE A 42 -7.59 -12.63 20.83
C PHE A 42 -7.08 -11.55 19.86
N ALA A 43 -7.28 -10.26 20.16
CA ALA A 43 -6.78 -9.17 19.34
C ALA A 43 -5.24 -9.15 19.29
N LEU A 44 -4.58 -9.32 20.44
CA LEU A 44 -3.12 -9.38 20.52
C LEU A 44 -2.55 -10.60 19.77
N PHE A 45 -3.16 -11.78 19.95
CA PHE A 45 -2.75 -13.00 19.25
C PHE A 45 -2.98 -12.91 17.74
N SER A 46 -4.12 -12.37 17.30
CA SER A 46 -4.41 -12.13 15.88
C SER A 46 -3.37 -11.19 15.27
N THR A 47 -2.97 -10.14 15.98
CA THR A 47 -1.94 -9.21 15.53
C THR A 47 -0.58 -9.91 15.36
N LEU A 48 -0.22 -10.79 16.28
CA LEU A 48 1.01 -11.59 16.16
C LEU A 48 0.98 -12.50 14.92
N ILE A 49 -0.15 -13.19 14.68
CA ILE A 49 -0.34 -14.02 13.48
C ILE A 49 -0.21 -13.18 12.22
N PHE A 50 -0.94 -12.06 12.14
CA PHE A 50 -0.92 -11.18 10.98
C PHE A 50 0.47 -10.60 10.72
N HIS A 51 1.19 -10.22 11.78
CA HIS A 51 2.55 -9.74 11.67
C HIS A 51 3.49 -10.82 11.09
N ARG A 52 3.44 -12.04 11.62
CA ARG A 52 4.25 -13.16 11.09
C ARG A 52 3.89 -13.49 9.64
N ALA A 53 2.59 -13.59 9.34
CA ALA A 53 2.11 -13.81 7.98
C ALA A 53 2.58 -12.72 7.00
N THR A 54 2.59 -11.45 7.42
CA THR A 54 3.07 -10.33 6.59
C THR A 54 4.56 -10.41 6.33
N LEU A 55 5.37 -10.81 7.33
CA LEU A 55 6.81 -10.99 7.15
C LEU A 55 7.15 -12.16 6.21
N ASP A 56 6.40 -13.26 6.30
CA ASP A 56 6.60 -14.43 5.43
C ASP A 56 6.23 -14.12 3.97
N VAL A 57 5.19 -13.32 3.74
CA VAL A 57 4.75 -12.89 2.40
C VAL A 57 5.88 -12.24 1.60
N VAL A 58 6.73 -11.42 2.22
CA VAL A 58 7.84 -10.75 1.52
C VAL A 58 8.83 -11.75 0.92
N ARG A 59 9.07 -12.85 1.63
CA ARG A 59 10.07 -13.84 1.25
C ARG A 59 9.52 -14.83 0.23
N ASP A 60 8.27 -15.23 0.40
CA ASP A 60 7.68 -16.35 -0.32
C ASP A 60 6.82 -15.91 -1.53
N LEU A 61 6.09 -14.78 -1.45
CA LEU A 61 5.03 -14.45 -2.42
C LEU A 61 5.57 -13.98 -3.77
N SER A 62 6.63 -13.18 -3.74
CA SER A 62 7.32 -12.64 -4.91
C SER A 62 8.80 -12.51 -4.54
N PRO A 63 9.59 -13.57 -4.75
CA PRO A 63 10.95 -13.61 -4.26
C PRO A 63 11.85 -12.57 -4.95
N GLN A 64 12.75 -11.99 -4.15
CA GLN A 64 13.72 -11.02 -4.62
C GLN A 64 15.01 -11.71 -5.07
N GLY A 65 15.55 -11.26 -6.20
CA GLY A 65 16.83 -11.66 -6.77
C GLY A 65 17.65 -10.45 -7.20
N CYS A 66 17.63 -9.37 -6.41
CA CYS A 66 18.36 -8.16 -6.75
C CYS A 66 19.85 -8.32 -6.48
N ARG A 67 20.66 -8.23 -7.53
CA ARG A 67 22.12 -8.15 -7.38
C ARG A 67 22.49 -6.80 -6.80
N MET A 68 23.43 -6.81 -5.85
CA MET A 68 23.95 -5.58 -5.25
C MET A 68 24.65 -4.69 -6.28
N ALA A 69 24.49 -3.38 -6.12
CA ALA A 69 25.11 -2.36 -6.95
C ALA A 69 26.21 -1.62 -6.18
N TYR A 70 27.34 -1.35 -6.85
CA TYR A 70 28.47 -0.63 -6.28
C TYR A 70 28.77 0.64 -7.10
N MET A 71 29.11 1.72 -6.41
CA MET A 71 29.31 3.06 -6.98
C MET A 71 30.23 3.91 -6.10
N TYR A 72 30.77 5.00 -6.68
CA TYR A 72 31.62 5.99 -6.03
C TYR A 72 30.99 7.39 -6.15
N PRO A 73 29.98 7.69 -5.33
CA PRO A 73 29.15 8.87 -5.51
C PRO A 73 29.82 10.13 -4.95
N SER A 74 29.71 11.23 -5.69
CA SER A 74 30.01 12.60 -5.26
C SER A 74 28.79 13.49 -5.52
N TYR A 75 28.55 14.42 -4.62
CA TYR A 75 27.41 15.34 -4.69
C TYR A 75 27.89 16.78 -4.65
N LEU A 76 27.47 17.56 -5.63
CA LEU A 76 27.78 18.97 -5.75
C LEU A 76 26.54 19.79 -5.41
N LEU A 77 26.61 20.54 -4.32
CA LEU A 77 25.54 21.44 -3.91
C LEU A 77 25.36 22.54 -4.97
N GLN A 78 24.13 22.78 -5.40
CA GLN A 78 23.80 23.88 -6.30
C GLN A 78 23.61 25.17 -5.49
N GLU A 79 24.71 25.79 -5.07
CA GLU A 79 24.71 26.99 -4.21
C GLU A 79 23.96 28.19 -4.82
N GLY A 80 23.89 28.28 -6.16
CA GLY A 80 23.13 29.32 -6.86
C GLY A 80 21.61 29.17 -6.80
N PHE A 81 21.10 28.01 -6.35
CA PHE A 81 19.67 27.79 -6.13
C PHE A 81 19.30 28.14 -4.69
N ASP A 82 19.28 29.44 -4.41
CA ASP A 82 19.13 29.99 -3.08
C ASP A 82 17.74 30.65 -2.86
N VAL A 83 17.64 31.47 -1.81
CA VAL A 83 16.42 32.18 -1.44
C VAL A 83 15.92 33.19 -2.48
N ALA A 84 16.77 33.61 -3.43
CA ALA A 84 16.36 34.46 -4.54
C ALA A 84 15.45 33.70 -5.53
N TRP A 85 15.65 32.39 -5.67
CA TRP A 85 14.80 31.53 -6.50
C TRP A 85 13.52 31.09 -5.77
N THR A 86 13.65 30.72 -4.49
CA THR A 86 12.53 30.25 -3.69
C THR A 86 12.81 30.36 -2.19
N PRO A 87 11.86 30.82 -1.36
CA PRO A 87 12.04 30.85 0.10
C PRO A 87 12.26 29.45 0.69
N LEU A 88 11.81 28.40 -0.01
CA LEU A 88 11.98 27.00 0.37
C LEU A 88 13.45 26.52 0.32
N ALA A 89 14.36 27.27 -0.33
CA ALA A 89 15.80 26.97 -0.33
C ALA A 89 16.45 27.06 1.06
N LYS A 90 15.77 27.65 2.05
CA LYS A 90 16.19 27.58 3.47
C LYS A 90 16.00 26.20 4.09
N ARG A 91 15.09 25.40 3.54
CA ARG A 91 14.66 24.09 4.07
C ARG A 91 15.19 22.94 3.21
N TYR A 92 15.16 23.13 1.90
CA TYR A 92 15.50 22.13 0.90
C TYR A 92 16.75 22.52 0.15
N SER A 93 17.43 21.52 -0.42
CA SER A 93 18.64 21.73 -1.22
C SER A 93 18.55 20.97 -2.54
N LEU A 94 19.37 21.38 -3.50
CA LEU A 94 19.47 20.76 -4.82
C LEU A 94 20.91 20.29 -5.03
N TRP A 95 21.07 19.04 -5.42
CA TRP A 95 22.38 18.41 -5.58
C TRP A 95 22.56 17.90 -7.00
N LEU A 96 23.78 17.95 -7.50
CA LEU A 96 24.18 17.35 -8.76
C LEU A 96 25.08 16.15 -8.48
N TYR A 97 24.70 14.99 -8.98
CA TYR A 97 25.48 13.76 -8.84
C TYR A 97 26.66 13.73 -9.82
N ARG A 98 27.82 13.26 -9.32
CA ARG A 98 29.03 12.96 -10.09
C ARG A 98 29.66 11.65 -9.62
N GLU A 99 30.26 10.90 -10.53
CA GLU A 99 31.04 9.70 -10.20
C GLU A 99 32.52 10.08 -10.01
N VAL A 100 33.12 9.71 -8.88
CA VAL A 100 34.46 10.16 -8.44
C VAL A 100 35.61 9.52 -9.22
N ASP A 101 35.41 8.32 -9.76
CA ASP A 101 36.43 7.47 -10.40
C ASP A 101 36.87 7.96 -11.80
N GLY A 102 36.57 9.20 -12.18
CA GLY A 102 36.90 9.81 -13.47
C GLY A 102 35.88 9.55 -14.58
N TRP A 103 34.84 8.75 -14.32
CA TRP A 103 33.78 8.45 -15.29
C TRP A 103 32.77 9.61 -15.44
N GLY A 104 32.94 10.68 -14.67
CA GLY A 104 32.35 12.00 -14.95
C GLY A 104 33.43 12.97 -15.44
N ARG A 105 33.16 13.73 -16.50
CA ARG A 105 34.02 14.87 -16.87
C ARG A 105 34.14 15.81 -15.66
N GLY A 106 35.37 16.05 -15.21
CA GLY A 106 35.63 17.05 -14.17
C GLY A 106 36.85 16.85 -13.26
N TRP A 107 37.55 15.70 -13.31
CA TRP A 107 38.85 15.61 -12.63
C TRP A 107 39.95 16.13 -13.54
N GLU A 108 40.22 17.44 -13.48
CA GLU A 108 41.53 17.98 -13.86
C GLU A 108 42.44 17.94 -12.63
N PRO A 109 43.50 17.11 -12.62
CA PRO A 109 44.47 17.11 -11.54
C PRO A 109 45.25 18.45 -11.55
N GLY A 110 44.79 19.42 -10.76
CA GLY A 110 45.46 20.72 -10.60
C GLY A 110 44.55 21.86 -10.13
N HIS A 111 43.24 21.78 -10.37
CA HIS A 111 42.27 22.81 -10.00
C HIS A 111 41.15 22.22 -9.15
N GLY A 112 41.36 22.11 -7.83
CA GLY A 112 40.49 21.45 -6.85
C GLY A 112 39.06 22.01 -6.65
N VAL A 113 38.37 22.38 -7.73
CA VAL A 113 36.99 22.88 -7.74
C VAL A 113 36.21 22.15 -8.83
N TRP A 114 35.20 21.39 -8.44
CA TRP A 114 34.18 20.89 -9.36
C TRP A 114 33.41 22.07 -9.94
N ARG A 115 33.82 22.59 -11.10
CA ARG A 115 33.00 23.58 -11.82
C ARG A 115 31.88 22.86 -12.54
N MET A 116 30.67 23.41 -12.44
CA MET A 116 29.53 23.09 -13.30
C MET A 116 29.87 23.55 -14.73
N GLN A 117 30.80 22.86 -15.38
CA GLN A 117 30.93 22.94 -16.83
C GLN A 117 29.84 22.01 -17.35
N ALA A 118 28.59 22.46 -17.21
CA ALA A 118 27.45 21.87 -17.88
C ALA A 118 27.88 21.71 -19.33
N SER A 119 28.05 20.45 -19.76
CA SER A 119 28.20 20.19 -21.17
C SER A 119 26.89 20.74 -21.74
N ARG A 120 26.92 21.85 -22.49
CA ARG A 120 25.70 22.45 -23.08
C ARG A 120 24.90 21.46 -23.93
N THR A 121 25.46 20.27 -24.14
CA THR A 121 24.92 19.12 -24.84
C THR A 121 24.38 18.02 -23.92
N ALA A 122 24.58 18.01 -22.59
CA ALA A 122 24.03 16.96 -21.71
C ALA A 122 22.51 17.08 -21.53
N LEU A 123 21.81 15.98 -21.25
CA LEU A 123 20.38 15.99 -20.91
C LEU A 123 20.22 16.11 -19.38
N PRO A 124 19.49 17.11 -18.87
CA PRO A 124 19.20 17.19 -17.44
C PRO A 124 18.16 16.14 -17.04
N VAL A 125 18.45 15.45 -15.93
CA VAL A 125 17.54 14.53 -15.26
C VAL A 125 17.33 15.02 -13.84
N LEU A 126 16.08 15.18 -13.41
CA LEU A 126 15.76 15.54 -12.04
C LEU A 126 15.15 14.36 -11.30
N PHE A 127 15.87 13.86 -10.31
CA PHE A 127 15.41 12.84 -9.38
C PHE A 127 14.70 13.45 -8.17
N ILE A 128 13.55 12.91 -7.83
CA ILE A 128 12.68 13.35 -6.73
C ILE A 128 12.52 12.17 -5.75
N PRO A 129 13.05 12.29 -4.51
CA PRO A 129 13.02 11.21 -3.54
C PRO A 129 11.64 11.02 -2.90
N GLY A 130 11.49 9.87 -2.25
CA GLY A 130 10.26 9.48 -1.56
C GLY A 130 10.08 10.07 -0.15
N ASN A 131 9.04 9.57 0.54
CA ASN A 131 8.79 9.86 1.95
C ASN A 131 9.99 9.47 2.83
N ALA A 132 10.49 10.39 3.65
CA ALA A 132 11.73 10.21 4.42
C ALA A 132 12.94 9.78 3.58
N GLY A 133 12.92 10.07 2.27
CA GLY A 133 14.00 9.79 1.34
C GLY A 133 14.94 10.99 1.18
N SER A 134 16.17 10.71 0.77
CA SER A 134 17.18 11.72 0.45
C SER A 134 17.54 11.68 -1.04
N SER A 135 18.21 12.74 -1.49
CA SER A 135 18.85 12.86 -2.81
C SER A 135 19.73 11.64 -3.14
N ARG A 136 20.25 10.96 -2.11
CA ARG A 136 21.11 9.79 -2.23
C ARG A 136 20.43 8.55 -2.79
N GLN A 137 19.11 8.53 -2.96
CA GLN A 137 18.43 7.39 -3.59
C GLN A 137 18.78 7.24 -5.08
N VAL A 138 19.16 8.33 -5.77
CA VAL A 138 19.48 8.31 -7.22
C VAL A 138 20.80 7.61 -7.56
N ARG A 139 21.71 7.48 -6.58
CA ARG A 139 23.12 7.14 -6.80
C ARG A 139 23.35 5.94 -7.70
N SER A 140 22.60 4.86 -7.50
CA SER A 140 22.83 3.60 -8.22
C SER A 140 22.41 3.71 -9.68
N ILE A 141 21.37 4.49 -9.96
CA ILE A 141 20.85 4.77 -11.30
C ILE A 141 21.83 5.70 -12.02
N ALA A 142 22.20 6.81 -11.38
CA ALA A 142 23.12 7.79 -11.94
C ALA A 142 24.50 7.19 -12.25
N SER A 143 25.05 6.39 -11.33
CA SER A 143 26.28 5.62 -11.54
C SER A 143 26.16 4.63 -12.70
N SER A 144 25.02 3.95 -12.83
CA SER A 144 24.77 3.03 -13.96
C SER A 144 24.79 3.77 -15.29
N ALA A 145 24.13 4.94 -15.37
CA ALA A 145 24.09 5.73 -16.59
C ALA A 145 25.49 6.23 -16.99
N ALA A 146 26.26 6.74 -16.03
CA ALA A 146 27.63 7.18 -16.27
C ALA A 146 28.52 6.04 -16.79
N ARG A 147 28.49 4.87 -16.15
CA ARG A 147 29.30 3.70 -16.53
C ARG A 147 28.83 2.96 -17.78
N GLN A 148 27.60 3.19 -18.23
CA GLN A 148 27.15 2.70 -19.53
C GLN A 148 27.63 3.63 -20.65
N TYR A 149 27.50 4.94 -20.47
CA TYR A 149 27.87 5.93 -21.50
C TYR A 149 29.39 6.05 -21.69
N TRP A 150 30.14 6.09 -20.59
CA TRP A 150 31.60 6.11 -20.62
C TRP A 150 32.12 4.68 -20.46
N GLU A 151 33.06 4.25 -21.30
CA GLU A 151 33.75 2.94 -21.21
C GLU A 151 35.04 3.03 -20.37
N ALA A 152 35.61 4.23 -20.30
CA ALA A 152 36.66 4.61 -19.37
C ALA A 152 36.57 6.13 -19.15
N PRO A 153 37.21 6.71 -18.12
CA PRO A 153 37.28 8.16 -17.94
C PRO A 153 37.60 8.92 -19.23
N GLY A 154 36.65 9.74 -19.71
CA GLY A 154 36.78 10.54 -20.94
C GLY A 154 36.56 9.78 -22.25
N ASN A 155 36.44 8.45 -22.24
CA ASN A 155 36.21 7.61 -23.42
C ASN A 155 34.76 7.18 -23.50
N VAL A 156 34.05 7.65 -24.52
CA VAL A 156 32.66 7.24 -24.80
C VAL A 156 32.66 5.76 -25.22
N ALA A 157 31.73 4.98 -24.69
CA ALA A 157 31.60 3.57 -25.07
C ALA A 157 31.30 3.43 -26.57
N ALA A 158 31.85 2.41 -27.22
CA ALA A 158 31.77 2.24 -28.67
C ALA A 158 30.33 2.34 -29.23
N GLU A 159 29.34 1.86 -28.48
CA GLU A 159 27.93 1.91 -28.84
C GLU A 159 27.35 3.33 -28.94
N PHE A 160 27.91 4.31 -28.23
CA PHE A 160 27.43 5.69 -28.19
C PHE A 160 28.35 6.67 -28.94
N ARG A 161 29.49 6.21 -29.49
CA ARG A 161 30.45 7.11 -30.18
C ARG A 161 29.86 7.74 -31.44
N ASP A 162 29.08 6.96 -32.19
CA ASP A 162 28.50 7.35 -33.47
C ASP A 162 27.00 7.71 -33.35
N GLY A 163 26.45 7.69 -32.14
CA GLY A 163 25.03 7.92 -31.86
C GLY A 163 24.69 9.37 -31.50
N GLU A 164 23.38 9.68 -31.43
CA GLU A 164 22.87 10.99 -30.98
C GLU A 164 22.66 11.04 -29.46
N GLU A 165 22.89 9.93 -28.76
CA GLU A 165 22.80 9.82 -27.31
C GLU A 165 23.78 10.77 -26.63
N ARG A 166 23.31 11.38 -25.53
CA ARG A 166 24.08 12.39 -24.80
C ARG A 166 24.28 11.94 -23.35
N PRO A 167 25.36 12.37 -22.69
CA PRO A 167 25.54 12.06 -21.28
C PRO A 167 24.41 12.72 -20.46
N LEU A 168 24.06 12.09 -19.34
CA LEU A 168 23.00 12.55 -18.45
C LEU A 168 23.57 13.31 -17.26
N ASP A 169 22.95 14.45 -16.92
CA ASP A 169 23.23 15.20 -15.71
C ASP A 169 22.12 14.95 -14.67
N PHE A 170 22.41 14.11 -13.67
CA PHE A 170 21.47 13.78 -12.60
C PHE A 170 21.50 14.82 -11.48
N PHE A 171 20.49 15.69 -11.48
CA PHE A 171 20.13 16.49 -10.33
C PHE A 171 19.22 15.70 -9.39
N ALA A 172 19.30 15.98 -8.10
CA ALA A 172 18.44 15.38 -7.09
C ALA A 172 18.04 16.45 -6.06
N VAL A 173 16.73 16.61 -5.87
CA VAL A 173 16.22 17.44 -4.76
C VAL A 173 16.39 16.70 -3.44
N GLU A 174 16.69 17.46 -2.39
CA GLU A 174 16.81 16.97 -1.02
C GLU A 174 15.76 17.68 -0.15
N PHE A 175 14.78 16.90 0.32
CA PHE A 175 13.66 17.41 1.10
C PHE A 175 13.86 17.27 2.61
N ASN A 176 15.12 17.20 3.07
CA ASN A 176 15.46 16.99 4.47
C ASN A 176 14.77 15.75 5.06
N GLU A 177 14.58 14.72 4.23
CA GLU A 177 13.85 13.50 4.58
C GLU A 177 12.48 13.76 5.26
N ASP A 178 11.74 14.76 4.78
CA ASP A 178 10.39 15.05 5.27
C ASP A 178 9.41 13.87 5.05
N LEU A 179 8.43 13.75 5.94
CA LEU A 179 7.41 12.70 5.94
C LEU A 179 6.21 13.02 5.02
N SER A 180 6.43 13.09 3.71
CA SER A 180 5.41 13.49 2.73
C SER A 180 4.22 12.53 2.58
N ALA A 181 4.35 11.26 3.01
CA ALA A 181 3.25 10.30 2.93
C ALA A 181 2.09 10.60 3.91
N PHE A 182 2.35 11.38 4.96
CA PHE A 182 1.39 11.63 6.05
C PHE A 182 0.87 13.06 6.10
N HIS A 183 1.41 13.98 5.30
CA HIS A 183 1.12 15.41 5.40
C HIS A 183 1.03 16.08 4.03
N GLY A 184 -0.17 16.59 3.69
CA GLY A 184 -0.47 17.21 2.40
C GLY A 184 0.35 18.49 2.11
N PRO A 185 0.45 19.46 3.04
CA PRO A 185 1.23 20.67 2.84
C PRO A 185 2.73 20.42 2.61
N THR A 186 3.28 19.36 3.22
CA THR A 186 4.65 18.93 2.91
C THR A 186 4.76 18.54 1.44
N LEU A 187 3.81 17.77 0.91
CA LEU A 187 3.80 17.35 -0.49
C LEU A 187 3.63 18.55 -1.45
N GLU A 188 2.80 19.53 -1.09
CA GLU A 188 2.65 20.78 -1.83
C GLU A 188 3.95 21.61 -1.84
N ALA A 189 4.62 21.75 -0.68
CA ALA A 189 5.90 22.46 -0.58
C ALA A 189 7.00 21.77 -1.41
N GLN A 190 7.06 20.44 -1.38
CA GLN A 190 7.97 19.65 -2.21
C GLN A 190 7.70 19.89 -3.71
N THR A 191 6.43 19.95 -4.11
CA THR A 191 6.04 20.24 -5.50
C THR A 191 6.44 21.66 -5.92
N ALA A 192 6.16 22.66 -5.08
CA ALA A 192 6.52 24.05 -5.36
C ALA A 192 8.05 24.26 -5.43
N TYR A 193 8.83 23.61 -4.56
CA TYR A 193 10.29 23.66 -4.63
C TYR A 193 10.83 23.00 -5.90
N THR A 194 10.26 21.85 -6.28
CA THR A 194 10.68 21.10 -7.47
C THR A 194 10.40 21.89 -8.75
N GLU A 195 9.27 22.59 -8.85
CA GLU A 195 8.98 23.47 -9.98
C GLU A 195 10.06 24.55 -10.16
N ARG A 196 10.45 25.21 -9.07
CA ARG A 196 11.53 26.21 -9.10
C ARG A 196 12.89 25.60 -9.42
N ALA A 197 13.14 24.37 -8.96
CA ALA A 197 14.37 23.66 -9.29
C ALA A 197 14.45 23.35 -10.79
N ILE A 198 13.34 22.99 -11.44
CA ILE A 198 13.30 22.77 -12.90
C ILE A 198 13.66 24.07 -13.63
N ALA A 199 13.05 25.20 -13.28
CA ALA A 199 13.35 26.49 -13.89
C ALA A 199 14.82 26.90 -13.69
N TYR A 200 15.38 26.69 -12.50
CA TYR A 200 16.81 26.91 -12.23
C TYR A 200 17.70 26.03 -13.09
N ILE A 201 17.46 24.71 -13.11
CA ILE A 201 18.26 23.76 -13.89
C ILE A 201 18.27 24.18 -15.35
N LEU A 202 17.10 24.38 -15.96
CA LEU A 202 16.98 24.72 -17.38
C LEU A 202 17.62 26.05 -17.75
N SER A 203 17.75 27.00 -16.81
CA SER A 203 18.47 28.27 -17.05
C SER A 203 19.96 28.11 -17.36
N HIS A 204 20.55 26.95 -17.02
CA HIS A 204 21.95 26.62 -17.31
C HIS A 204 22.14 25.86 -18.63
N TYR A 205 21.06 25.43 -19.29
CA TYR A 205 21.08 24.67 -20.54
C TYR A 205 20.68 25.54 -21.74
N LEU A 206 20.82 24.99 -22.95
CA LEU A 206 20.41 25.67 -24.17
C LEU A 206 18.88 25.89 -24.17
N PRO A 207 18.37 26.97 -24.78
CA PRO A 207 16.93 27.16 -24.93
C PRO A 207 16.28 25.95 -25.60
N GLN A 208 15.04 25.62 -25.20
CA GLN A 208 14.29 24.43 -25.66
C GLN A 208 14.84 23.08 -25.18
N THR A 209 15.78 23.07 -24.23
CA THR A 209 16.13 21.83 -23.52
C THR A 209 14.97 21.40 -22.63
N ASN A 210 14.53 20.15 -22.77
CA ASN A 210 13.54 19.53 -21.89
C ASN A 210 14.24 18.71 -20.79
N ILE A 211 13.55 18.51 -19.67
CA ILE A 211 14.06 17.75 -18.51
C ILE A 211 13.33 16.41 -18.36
N LEU A 212 14.07 15.35 -18.02
CA LEU A 212 13.49 14.05 -17.62
C LEU A 212 13.25 14.05 -16.10
N LEU A 213 12.05 13.69 -15.66
CA LEU A 213 11.76 13.52 -14.24
C LEU A 213 11.78 12.05 -13.84
N MET A 214 12.46 11.75 -12.72
CA MET A 214 12.45 10.43 -12.08
C MET A 214 11.93 10.55 -10.65
N GLY A 215 10.78 9.97 -10.36
CA GLY A 215 10.17 10.03 -9.02
C GLY A 215 10.16 8.67 -8.34
N HIS A 216 10.64 8.60 -7.11
CA HIS A 216 10.55 7.38 -6.28
C HIS A 216 9.50 7.55 -5.19
N SER A 217 8.62 6.57 -5.00
CA SER A 217 7.57 6.59 -3.96
C SER A 217 6.72 7.86 -4.07
N MET A 218 6.52 8.61 -2.98
CA MET A 218 5.84 9.90 -2.98
C MET A 218 6.48 10.95 -3.91
N GLY A 219 7.77 10.82 -4.26
CA GLY A 219 8.43 11.70 -5.23
C GLY A 219 7.86 11.58 -6.65
N GLY A 220 7.28 10.43 -7.02
CA GLY A 220 6.51 10.30 -8.26
C GLY A 220 5.14 10.99 -8.21
N VAL A 221 4.55 11.10 -7.02
CA VAL A 221 3.34 11.92 -6.81
C VAL A 221 3.67 13.40 -6.98
N VAL A 222 4.82 13.85 -6.45
CA VAL A 222 5.35 15.20 -6.71
C VAL A 222 5.57 15.42 -8.21
N ALA A 223 6.26 14.49 -8.89
CA ALA A 223 6.55 14.58 -10.32
C ALA A 223 5.27 14.72 -11.17
N THR A 224 4.26 13.89 -10.90
CA THR A 224 2.99 13.91 -11.64
C THR A 224 2.12 15.10 -11.30
N SER A 225 2.20 15.63 -10.07
CA SER A 225 1.49 16.85 -9.67
C SER A 225 1.99 18.11 -10.41
N LEU A 226 3.23 18.09 -10.93
CA LEU A 226 3.77 19.15 -11.80
C LEU A 226 3.08 19.22 -13.17
N LEU A 227 2.30 18.21 -13.55
CA LEU A 227 1.49 18.25 -14.78
C LEU A 227 0.17 19.02 -14.60
N THR A 228 -0.18 19.37 -13.36
CA THR A 228 -1.40 20.15 -13.11
C THR A 228 -1.30 21.55 -13.72
N PRO A 229 -2.41 22.18 -14.14
CA PRO A 229 -2.39 23.53 -14.75
C PRO A 229 -1.78 24.63 -13.87
N ARG A 230 -1.53 24.34 -12.59
CA ARG A 230 -0.84 25.23 -11.65
C ARG A 230 0.65 25.40 -11.98
N TYR A 231 1.26 24.47 -12.72
CA TYR A 231 2.69 24.44 -13.02
C TYR A 231 2.95 24.34 -14.53
N ASN A 232 4.17 24.71 -14.96
CA ASN A 232 4.52 24.66 -16.38
C ASN A 232 4.96 23.25 -16.82
N ALA A 233 4.03 22.50 -17.40
CA ALA A 233 4.30 21.15 -17.88
C ALA A 233 5.09 21.08 -19.20
N SER A 234 5.28 22.20 -19.93
CA SER A 234 5.91 22.20 -21.26
C SER A 234 7.36 21.74 -21.27
N ASP A 235 8.03 21.87 -20.12
CA ASP A 235 9.47 21.70 -20.01
C ASP A 235 9.85 20.24 -19.73
N ILE A 236 8.86 19.36 -19.51
CA ILE A 236 9.06 17.95 -19.11
C ILE A 236 9.02 17.04 -20.33
N SER A 237 10.10 16.28 -20.56
CA SER A 237 10.22 15.36 -21.71
C SER A 237 9.50 14.03 -21.48
N ALA A 238 9.62 13.46 -20.28
CA ALA A 238 8.92 12.26 -19.82
C ALA A 238 9.00 12.18 -18.29
N ILE A 239 8.18 11.30 -17.70
CA ILE A 239 8.23 10.97 -16.29
C ILE A 239 8.41 9.46 -16.12
N ILE A 240 9.39 9.07 -15.32
CA ILE A 240 9.58 7.70 -14.89
C ILE A 240 9.31 7.64 -13.39
N THR A 241 8.29 6.89 -12.97
CA THR A 241 7.97 6.71 -11.56
C THR A 241 8.35 5.31 -11.08
N MET A 242 8.75 5.19 -9.83
CA MET A 242 9.26 3.95 -9.23
C MET A 242 8.59 3.72 -7.87
N SER A 243 7.87 2.60 -7.73
CA SER A 243 7.08 2.28 -6.52
C SER A 243 6.18 3.44 -6.07
N THR A 244 5.61 4.18 -7.02
CA THR A 244 4.79 5.37 -6.74
C THR A 244 3.32 4.98 -6.60
N PRO A 245 2.67 5.32 -5.47
CA PRO A 245 1.23 5.13 -5.30
C PRO A 245 0.44 6.14 -6.15
N HIS A 246 -0.08 5.73 -7.31
CA HIS A 246 -0.86 6.57 -8.22
C HIS A 246 -2.37 6.53 -7.94
N THR A 247 -2.92 5.38 -7.52
CA THR A 247 -4.39 5.23 -7.37
C THR A 247 -4.90 5.54 -5.95
N LEU A 248 -4.12 5.18 -4.94
CA LEU A 248 -4.48 5.29 -3.53
C LEU A 248 -3.26 5.68 -2.68
N PRO A 249 -3.37 6.72 -1.82
CA PRO A 249 -2.26 7.09 -0.95
C PRO A 249 -2.02 6.04 0.15
N PRO A 250 -0.75 5.82 0.55
CA PRO A 250 -0.38 4.81 1.56
C PRO A 250 -0.94 5.15 2.95
N ALA A 251 -1.14 6.45 3.24
CA ALA A 251 -1.72 6.92 4.48
C ALA A 251 -2.83 7.96 4.22
N ARG A 252 -4.00 7.73 4.81
CA ARG A 252 -5.25 8.47 4.53
C ARG A 252 -5.73 9.27 5.75
N PHE A 253 -4.77 9.90 6.44
CA PHE A 253 -4.99 10.67 7.67
C PHE A 253 -5.08 12.20 7.44
N ASP A 254 -4.85 12.68 6.21
CA ASP A 254 -4.96 14.08 5.83
C ASP A 254 -5.86 14.22 4.59
N ALA A 255 -6.90 15.05 4.68
CA ALA A 255 -7.83 15.31 3.59
C ALA A 255 -7.15 15.95 2.36
N ARG A 256 -6.07 16.71 2.56
CA ARG A 256 -5.33 17.39 1.50
C ARG A 256 -4.60 16.40 0.59
N ILE A 257 -4.12 15.28 1.13
CA ILE A 257 -3.49 14.21 0.33
C ILE A 257 -4.52 13.62 -0.65
N ASP A 258 -5.72 13.28 -0.16
CA ASP A 258 -6.80 12.79 -1.03
C ASP A 258 -7.12 13.80 -2.15
N ALA A 259 -7.16 15.11 -1.82
CA ALA A 259 -7.41 16.17 -2.81
C ALA A 259 -6.30 16.27 -3.88
N ILE A 260 -5.02 16.12 -3.50
CA ILE A 260 -3.90 16.08 -4.45
C ILE A 260 -4.04 14.88 -5.39
N TYR A 261 -4.37 13.71 -4.87
CA TYR A 261 -4.55 12.50 -5.70
C TYR A 261 -5.73 12.65 -6.66
N ASP A 262 -6.85 13.22 -6.22
CA ASP A 262 -8.01 13.45 -7.08
C ASP A 262 -7.69 14.46 -8.20
N ALA A 263 -6.97 15.55 -7.90
CA ALA A 263 -6.52 16.51 -8.89
C ALA A 263 -5.54 15.90 -9.90
N THR A 264 -4.53 15.16 -9.43
CA THR A 264 -3.52 14.51 -10.28
C THR A 264 -4.16 13.43 -11.16
N ARG A 265 -5.08 12.61 -10.63
CA ARG A 265 -5.80 11.59 -11.40
C ARG A 265 -6.54 12.17 -12.60
N GLU A 266 -7.20 13.31 -12.41
CA GLU A 266 -7.95 13.95 -13.50
C GLU A 266 -7.03 14.49 -14.59
N VAL A 267 -5.88 15.04 -14.21
CA VAL A 267 -4.86 15.51 -15.14
C VAL A 267 -4.22 14.34 -15.89
N LEU A 268 -3.85 13.26 -15.19
CA LEU A 268 -3.21 12.09 -15.80
C LEU A 268 -4.10 11.40 -16.84
N ARG A 269 -5.43 11.45 -16.67
CA ARG A 269 -6.42 10.94 -17.64
C ARG A 269 -6.51 11.77 -18.92
N ARG A 270 -6.31 13.09 -18.81
CA ARG A 270 -6.49 14.07 -19.89
C ARG A 270 -5.18 14.43 -20.60
N ASP A 271 -4.05 14.40 -19.91
CA ASP A 271 -2.75 14.70 -20.50
C ASP A 271 -2.30 13.58 -21.44
N ALA A 272 -2.16 13.91 -22.72
CA ALA A 272 -1.62 13.01 -23.74
C ALA A 272 -0.18 13.39 -24.16
N ARG A 273 0.38 14.49 -23.64
CA ARG A 273 1.63 15.07 -24.18
C ARG A 273 2.88 14.43 -23.58
N THR A 274 2.88 14.17 -22.28
CA THR A 274 4.07 13.75 -21.53
C THR A 274 4.06 12.24 -21.34
N PRO A 275 4.95 11.42 -21.92
CA PRO A 275 5.03 9.99 -21.65
C PRO A 275 5.29 9.67 -20.18
N ILE A 276 4.58 8.69 -19.62
CA ILE A 276 4.77 8.24 -18.23
C ILE A 276 4.91 6.72 -18.18
N VAL A 277 6.00 6.26 -17.57
CA VAL A 277 6.23 4.85 -17.27
C VAL A 277 6.34 4.67 -15.76
N SER A 278 5.51 3.81 -15.19
CA SER A 278 5.53 3.46 -13.76
C SER A 278 6.10 2.06 -13.55
N LEU A 279 7.23 1.97 -12.86
CA LEU A 279 7.83 0.72 -12.42
C LEU A 279 7.31 0.34 -11.03
N CYS A 280 6.78 -0.87 -10.89
CA CYS A 280 6.17 -1.35 -9.65
C CYS A 280 6.90 -2.61 -9.14
N GLY A 281 7.19 -2.64 -7.83
CA GLY A 281 7.92 -3.76 -7.20
C GLY A 281 7.12 -5.06 -7.06
N GLY A 282 5.79 -4.96 -7.19
CA GLY A 282 4.87 -6.08 -7.00
C GLY A 282 4.67 -6.43 -5.52
N ALA A 283 4.31 -7.69 -5.25
CA ALA A 283 4.00 -8.16 -3.90
C ALA A 283 5.15 -8.06 -2.87
N THR A 284 6.39 -7.84 -3.32
CA THR A 284 7.57 -7.66 -2.47
C THR A 284 7.59 -6.28 -1.81
N ASP A 285 6.91 -5.27 -2.40
CA ASP A 285 6.78 -3.94 -1.82
C ASP A 285 5.70 -3.94 -0.72
N LEU A 286 6.14 -3.89 0.54
CA LEU A 286 5.23 -3.82 1.70
C LEU A 286 4.70 -2.42 2.01
N MET A 287 5.34 -1.38 1.48
CA MET A 287 4.95 0.00 1.76
C MET A 287 3.82 0.43 0.83
N ILE A 288 3.91 0.04 -0.45
CA ILE A 288 2.95 0.39 -1.49
C ILE A 288 2.33 -0.89 -2.07
N PRO A 289 1.04 -1.17 -1.79
CA PRO A 289 0.35 -2.28 -2.40
C PRO A 289 0.40 -2.24 -3.93
N SER A 290 0.58 -3.38 -4.60
CA SER A 290 0.69 -3.50 -6.06
C SER A 290 -0.40 -2.73 -6.83
N GLU A 291 -1.65 -2.87 -6.41
CA GLU A 291 -2.83 -2.19 -6.97
C GLU A 291 -2.77 -0.66 -6.87
N SER A 292 -1.99 -0.12 -5.92
CA SER A 292 -1.82 1.31 -5.71
C SER A 292 -0.82 1.93 -6.70
N CYS A 293 0.09 1.13 -7.25
CA CYS A 293 1.18 1.58 -8.13
C CYS A 293 0.78 1.72 -9.62
N VAL A 294 -0.39 1.21 -9.98
CA VAL A 294 -0.90 1.20 -11.36
C VAL A 294 -1.29 2.61 -11.80
N LEU A 295 -0.92 3.01 -13.01
CA LEU A 295 -1.34 4.30 -13.59
C LEU A 295 -2.82 4.25 -13.97
N PRO A 296 -3.58 5.35 -13.80
CA PRO A 296 -4.93 5.43 -14.34
C PRO A 296 -4.91 5.32 -15.87
N PRO A 297 -5.92 4.70 -16.49
CA PRO A 297 -6.01 4.62 -17.95
C PRO A 297 -6.11 6.02 -18.55
N ALA A 298 -5.42 6.25 -19.67
CA ALA A 298 -5.57 7.48 -20.45
C ALA A 298 -6.85 7.45 -21.28
N VAL A 299 -7.49 8.61 -21.45
CA VAL A 299 -8.65 8.76 -22.35
C VAL A 299 -8.20 8.78 -23.82
N ASP A 300 -7.05 9.39 -24.08
CA ASP A 300 -6.45 9.46 -25.41
C ASP A 300 -5.62 8.21 -25.69
N ALA A 301 -5.91 7.52 -26.80
CA ALA A 301 -5.20 6.33 -27.23
C ALA A 301 -3.74 6.62 -27.63
N ASP A 302 -3.41 7.87 -27.96
CA ASP A 302 -2.04 8.29 -28.30
C ASP A 302 -1.19 8.61 -27.05
N ALA A 303 -1.80 8.70 -25.87
CA ALA A 303 -1.08 8.95 -24.63
C ALA A 303 -0.24 7.74 -24.21
N VAL A 304 1.08 7.94 -24.06
CA VAL A 304 1.97 6.88 -23.57
C VAL A 304 1.87 6.80 -22.05
N ARG A 305 1.04 5.88 -21.54
CA ARG A 305 0.95 5.49 -20.12
C ARG A 305 1.22 4.00 -20.00
N ARG A 306 2.28 3.62 -19.30
CA ARG A 306 2.63 2.21 -19.13
C ARG A 306 2.97 1.91 -17.67
N THR A 307 2.34 0.91 -17.10
CA THR A 307 2.74 0.31 -15.82
C THR A 307 3.50 -0.96 -16.13
N VAL A 308 4.64 -1.17 -15.48
CA VAL A 308 5.50 -2.35 -15.66
C VAL A 308 5.92 -2.84 -14.29
N PHE A 309 5.58 -4.09 -13.98
CA PHE A 309 6.04 -4.73 -12.74
C PHE A 309 7.42 -5.34 -12.94
N THR A 310 8.28 -5.27 -11.93
CA THR A 310 9.67 -5.77 -12.02
C THR A 310 9.76 -7.30 -12.21
N SER A 311 8.72 -8.02 -11.80
CA SER A 311 8.52 -9.45 -12.08
C SER A 311 8.27 -9.74 -13.57
N ALA A 312 7.63 -8.81 -14.28
CA ALA A 312 7.39 -8.89 -15.73
C ALA A 312 8.49 -8.25 -16.56
N LEU A 313 9.20 -7.26 -16.00
CA LEU A 313 10.26 -6.51 -16.66
C LEU A 313 11.29 -7.50 -17.23
N GLU A 314 11.36 -7.56 -18.55
CA GLU A 314 12.31 -8.42 -19.28
C GLU A 314 13.72 -8.16 -18.75
N GLY A 315 14.55 -9.20 -18.58
CA GLY A 315 15.91 -9.09 -18.02
C GLY A 315 16.00 -8.76 -16.51
N ALA A 316 14.88 -8.53 -15.82
CA ALA A 316 14.85 -8.43 -14.35
C ALA A 316 14.13 -9.63 -13.71
N TRP A 317 12.88 -9.89 -14.14
CA TRP A 317 12.05 -11.03 -13.71
C TRP A 317 12.03 -11.30 -12.20
N THR A 318 12.03 -10.23 -11.40
CA THR A 318 12.16 -10.35 -9.94
C THR A 318 11.24 -9.39 -9.22
N GLY A 319 10.65 -9.86 -8.11
CA GLY A 319 10.00 -8.97 -7.15
C GLY A 319 11.01 -8.05 -6.49
N VAL A 320 10.66 -6.79 -6.33
CA VAL A 320 11.57 -5.78 -5.78
C VAL A 320 10.88 -5.05 -4.63
N GLY A 321 11.52 -5.02 -3.46
CA GLY A 321 11.02 -4.27 -2.31
C GLY A 321 11.02 -2.76 -2.55
N HIS A 322 10.41 -2.00 -1.64
CA HIS A 322 10.22 -0.57 -1.80
C HIS A 322 11.56 0.18 -1.96
N GLN A 323 12.55 -0.12 -1.11
CA GLN A 323 13.84 0.57 -1.14
C GLN A 323 14.74 0.01 -2.23
N GLU A 324 14.61 -1.29 -2.49
CA GLU A 324 15.33 -2.06 -3.49
C GLU A 324 15.12 -1.50 -4.89
N MET A 325 13.96 -0.89 -5.15
CA MET A 325 13.58 -0.32 -6.46
C MET A 325 14.65 0.60 -7.06
N VAL A 326 15.36 1.37 -6.22
CA VAL A 326 16.35 2.36 -6.69
C VAL A 326 17.80 1.83 -6.75
N TRP A 327 18.06 0.61 -6.28
CA TRP A 327 19.42 0.04 -6.28
C TRP A 327 19.54 -1.37 -6.85
N CYS A 328 18.43 -2.09 -7.03
CA CYS A 328 18.40 -3.39 -7.67
C CYS A 328 19.09 -3.32 -9.03
N HIS A 329 20.17 -4.09 -9.22
CA HIS A 329 21.02 -3.94 -10.40
C HIS A 329 20.27 -4.08 -11.72
N GLN A 330 19.40 -5.08 -11.82
CA GLN A 330 18.65 -5.38 -13.05
C GLN A 330 17.70 -4.25 -13.42
N VAL A 331 17.01 -3.67 -12.43
CA VAL A 331 16.09 -2.55 -12.64
C VAL A 331 16.85 -1.28 -12.97
N ARG A 332 17.82 -0.87 -12.14
CA ARG A 332 18.56 0.38 -12.33
C ARG A 332 19.32 0.42 -13.66
N TRP A 333 19.82 -0.74 -14.10
CA TRP A 333 20.61 -0.84 -15.33
C TRP A 333 19.73 -0.52 -16.54
N ARG A 334 18.51 -1.07 -16.58
CA ARG A 334 17.52 -0.79 -17.63
C ARG A 334 16.99 0.63 -17.56
N LEU A 335 16.79 1.15 -16.35
CA LEU A 335 16.36 2.53 -16.15
C LEU A 335 17.37 3.53 -16.72
N ALA A 336 18.65 3.33 -16.39
CA ALA A 336 19.74 4.14 -16.90
C ALA A 336 19.82 4.07 -18.43
N ARG A 337 19.63 2.87 -19.00
CA ARG A 337 19.66 2.67 -20.43
C ARG A 337 18.50 3.36 -21.16
N ALA A 338 17.29 3.22 -20.62
CA ALA A 338 16.11 3.92 -21.12
C ALA A 338 16.29 5.45 -21.10
N ALA A 339 16.91 5.99 -20.04
CA ALA A 339 17.16 7.42 -19.91
C ALA A 339 18.20 7.94 -20.92
N LEU A 340 19.25 7.17 -21.21
CA LEU A 340 20.27 7.53 -22.21
C LEU A 340 19.67 7.62 -23.61
N GLU A 341 18.89 6.61 -24.02
CA GLU A 341 18.25 6.59 -25.34
C GLU A 341 17.15 7.64 -25.47
N LEU A 342 16.42 7.93 -24.38
CA LEU A 342 15.46 9.03 -24.38
C LEU A 342 16.13 10.39 -24.64
N GLY A 343 17.39 10.56 -24.22
CA GLY A 343 18.18 11.77 -24.47
C GLY A 343 18.40 12.04 -25.95
N ALA A 344 18.60 11.00 -26.77
CA ALA A 344 18.70 11.11 -28.23
C ALA A 344 17.37 11.54 -28.87
N VAL A 345 16.24 11.08 -28.32
CA VAL A 345 14.89 11.26 -28.91
C VAL A 345 14.18 12.52 -28.37
N SER A 346 14.88 13.36 -27.59
CA SER A 346 14.30 14.49 -26.84
C SER A 346 13.62 15.59 -27.69
N THR A 347 13.89 15.63 -29.01
CA THR A 347 13.27 16.55 -29.99
C THR A 347 12.12 15.92 -30.79
N MET A 348 11.84 14.63 -30.62
CA MET A 348 10.85 13.89 -31.42
C MET A 348 9.44 13.83 -30.79
N SER A 349 8.49 13.26 -31.53
CA SER A 349 7.09 13.09 -31.11
C SER A 349 6.95 12.29 -29.80
N THR A 350 5.83 12.49 -29.10
CA THR A 350 5.49 11.75 -27.87
C THR A 350 5.54 10.23 -28.06
N ARG A 351 5.15 9.73 -29.24
CA ARG A 351 5.21 8.31 -29.59
C ARG A 351 6.64 7.79 -29.65
N ALA A 352 7.55 8.51 -30.31
CA ALA A 352 8.97 8.13 -30.38
C ALA A 352 9.62 8.04 -28.99
N ARG A 353 9.32 9.01 -28.11
CA ARG A 353 9.75 8.97 -26.70
C ARG A 353 9.19 7.74 -25.96
N GLY A 354 7.93 7.40 -26.22
CA GLY A 354 7.30 6.20 -25.68
C GLY A 354 7.92 4.89 -26.18
N ASP A 355 8.32 4.84 -27.45
CA ASP A 355 8.98 3.67 -28.04
C ASP A 355 10.39 3.49 -27.48
N ALA A 356 11.14 4.58 -27.27
CA ALA A 356 12.46 4.56 -26.61
C ALA A 356 12.37 4.01 -25.17
N LEU A 357 11.40 4.49 -24.39
CA LEU A 357 11.12 3.95 -23.05
C LEU A 357 10.69 2.47 -23.12
N GLY A 358 9.83 2.15 -24.08
CA GLY A 358 9.27 0.82 -24.31
C GLY A 358 10.26 -0.23 -24.77
N ARG A 359 11.45 0.16 -25.25
CA ARG A 359 12.51 -0.76 -25.65
C ARG A 359 13.17 -1.44 -24.45
N TRP A 360 13.43 -0.67 -23.38
CA TRP A 360 14.16 -1.15 -22.20
C TRP A 360 13.25 -1.44 -21.00
N LEU A 361 12.13 -0.72 -20.89
CA LEU A 361 11.14 -0.87 -19.83
C LEU A 361 9.92 -1.65 -20.36
N ARG A 362 10.15 -2.85 -20.89
CA ARG A 362 9.12 -3.71 -21.47
C ARG A 362 8.79 -4.88 -20.56
N ASP A 363 7.51 -5.26 -20.55
CA ASP A 363 6.96 -6.40 -19.80
C ASP A 363 6.57 -7.60 -20.68
N GLY A 364 6.65 -7.44 -22.00
CA GLY A 364 6.36 -8.45 -23.01
C GLY A 364 4.88 -8.60 -23.36
N HIS A 365 3.99 -7.72 -22.90
CA HIS A 365 2.55 -7.76 -23.23
C HIS A 365 2.18 -6.94 -24.47
N TYR A 366 3.05 -6.02 -24.89
CA TYR A 366 2.90 -5.24 -26.12
C TYR A 366 3.95 -5.64 -27.14
N LEU A 367 3.51 -5.75 -28.39
CA LEU A 367 4.42 -6.00 -29.52
C LEU A 367 5.31 -4.76 -29.74
N PRO A 368 6.63 -4.95 -29.94
CA PRO A 368 7.50 -3.86 -30.33
C PRO A 368 7.20 -3.42 -31.76
N PRO A 369 7.59 -2.19 -32.18
CA PRO A 369 7.49 -1.77 -33.57
C PRO A 369 8.20 -2.77 -34.49
N LEU A 370 7.45 -3.43 -35.36
CA LEU A 370 7.99 -4.42 -36.29
C LEU A 370 8.58 -3.71 -37.51
N PRO A 371 9.75 -4.16 -38.03
CA PRO A 371 10.34 -3.58 -39.22
C PRO A 371 9.44 -3.82 -40.45
N SER A 372 9.14 -2.74 -41.19
CA SER A 372 8.18 -2.77 -42.31
C SER A 372 8.68 -3.47 -43.58
N ASN A 373 9.99 -3.75 -43.68
CA ASN A 373 10.63 -4.27 -44.88
C ASN A 373 11.46 -5.52 -44.56
N ALA A 374 10.82 -6.69 -44.45
CA ALA A 374 11.53 -7.96 -44.55
C ALA A 374 11.65 -8.31 -46.05
N MET A 375 12.88 -8.40 -46.55
CA MET A 375 13.15 -8.82 -47.94
C MET A 375 12.61 -10.24 -48.16
N MET A 376 11.88 -10.47 -49.27
CA MET A 376 11.37 -11.82 -49.58
C MET A 376 12.54 -12.80 -49.72
N PRO A 377 12.53 -13.94 -49.00
CA PRO A 377 13.61 -14.91 -49.10
C PRO A 377 13.62 -15.62 -50.46
N ASP A 378 14.82 -15.98 -50.92
CA ASP A 378 14.98 -17.06 -51.90
C ASP A 378 14.69 -18.39 -51.19
N LEU A 379 13.75 -19.17 -51.73
CA LEU A 379 13.26 -20.44 -51.16
C LEU A 379 13.89 -21.67 -51.85
N ALA A 380 14.86 -21.48 -52.75
CA ALA A 380 15.50 -22.56 -53.49
C ALA A 380 16.11 -23.66 -52.60
N ASP A 381 16.63 -23.29 -51.41
CA ASP A 381 17.29 -24.20 -50.46
C ASP A 381 16.45 -24.51 -49.19
N ALA A 382 15.12 -24.37 -49.25
CA ALA A 382 14.25 -24.61 -48.10
C ALA A 382 14.04 -26.11 -47.80
N GLU A 383 14.23 -26.52 -46.55
CA GLU A 383 14.02 -27.89 -46.07
C GLU A 383 12.59 -28.07 -45.54
N ILE A 384 11.83 -29.00 -46.11
CA ILE A 384 10.44 -29.29 -45.68
C ILE A 384 10.46 -30.40 -44.63
N LEU A 385 9.95 -30.10 -43.43
CA LEU A 385 9.79 -31.09 -42.37
C LEU A 385 8.51 -31.91 -42.53
N PRO A 386 8.49 -33.19 -42.10
CA PRO A 386 7.27 -33.99 -42.10
C PRO A 386 6.18 -33.39 -41.19
N PRO A 387 4.89 -33.66 -41.46
CA PRO A 387 3.79 -33.23 -40.60
C PRO A 387 3.96 -33.71 -39.16
N GLU A 388 3.54 -32.87 -38.21
CA GLU A 388 3.53 -33.16 -36.77
C GLU A 388 4.92 -33.35 -36.13
N ILE A 389 6.01 -33.12 -36.88
CA ILE A 389 7.37 -33.11 -36.33
C ILE A 389 7.76 -31.67 -35.95
N PRO A 390 8.18 -31.42 -34.70
CA PRO A 390 8.67 -30.10 -34.31
C PRO A 390 10.08 -29.83 -34.84
N LEU A 391 10.40 -28.56 -35.06
CA LEU A 391 11.76 -28.13 -35.35
C LEU A 391 12.57 -28.12 -34.04
N ILE A 392 13.69 -28.85 -34.01
CA ILE A 392 14.64 -28.85 -32.90
C ILE A 392 16.05 -28.76 -33.49
N LEU A 393 16.73 -27.64 -33.23
CA LEU A 393 18.08 -27.37 -33.68
C LEU A 393 19.00 -27.13 -32.50
N HIS A 394 20.04 -27.95 -32.40
CA HIS A 394 21.16 -27.76 -31.48
C HIS A 394 22.31 -27.10 -32.24
N ASN A 395 22.95 -26.08 -31.65
CA ASN A 395 24.12 -25.41 -32.22
C ASN A 395 23.93 -25.05 -33.71
N PRO A 396 22.95 -24.20 -34.04
CA PRO A 396 22.63 -23.88 -35.43
C PRO A 396 23.81 -23.25 -36.18
N HIS A 397 24.00 -23.63 -37.46
CA HIS A 397 25.08 -23.12 -38.32
C HIS A 397 24.57 -22.62 -39.68
N GLY A 398 25.15 -21.53 -40.18
CA GLY A 398 24.88 -20.97 -41.49
C GLY A 398 23.52 -20.29 -41.62
N ALA A 399 23.07 -20.10 -42.86
CA ALA A 399 21.72 -19.63 -43.16
C ALA A 399 20.89 -20.79 -43.75
N ARG A 400 19.70 -21.04 -43.20
CA ARG A 400 18.78 -22.10 -43.64
C ARG A 400 17.33 -21.70 -43.41
N THR A 401 16.45 -22.25 -44.23
CA THR A 401 14.99 -22.06 -44.09
C THR A 401 14.33 -23.43 -43.91
N TYR A 402 13.52 -23.57 -42.85
CA TYR A 402 12.75 -24.77 -42.56
C TYR A 402 11.26 -24.50 -42.78
N LEU A 403 10.57 -25.36 -43.52
CA LEU A 403 9.13 -25.27 -43.78
C LEU A 403 8.39 -26.35 -43.02
N LEU A 404 7.48 -25.95 -42.13
CA LEU A 404 6.67 -26.85 -41.32
C LEU A 404 5.22 -26.83 -41.82
N PRO A 405 4.66 -27.97 -42.28
CA PRO A 405 3.26 -28.03 -42.70
C PRO A 405 2.31 -27.90 -41.50
N VAL A 406 1.32 -27.03 -41.60
CA VAL A 406 0.30 -26.82 -40.56
C VAL A 406 -0.64 -28.05 -40.50
N PRO A 407 -0.95 -28.59 -39.30
CA PRO A 407 -1.85 -29.74 -39.18
C PRO A 407 -3.28 -29.45 -39.72
N PRO A 408 -3.86 -30.30 -40.58
CA PRO A 408 -5.13 -30.03 -41.28
C PRO A 408 -6.39 -30.13 -40.40
N LYS A 409 -6.27 -30.52 -39.13
CA LYS A 409 -7.43 -30.86 -38.27
C LYS A 409 -7.72 -29.86 -37.14
N ARG A 410 -6.87 -28.86 -36.88
CA ARG A 410 -7.09 -27.88 -35.80
C ARG A 410 -6.48 -26.51 -36.12
N PRO A 411 -7.12 -25.39 -35.74
CA PRO A 411 -6.44 -24.11 -35.68
C PRO A 411 -5.29 -24.22 -34.65
N ALA A 412 -4.06 -24.14 -35.15
CA ALA A 412 -2.87 -24.28 -34.34
C ALA A 412 -2.22 -22.93 -34.12
N LYS A 413 -1.71 -22.71 -32.91
CA LYS A 413 -0.78 -21.62 -32.63
C LYS A 413 0.63 -22.16 -32.82
N PHE A 414 1.49 -21.42 -33.50
CA PHE A 414 2.90 -21.77 -33.64
C PHE A 414 3.69 -21.11 -32.51
N VAL A 415 4.56 -21.89 -31.84
CA VAL A 415 5.44 -21.40 -30.78
C VAL A 415 6.89 -21.65 -31.21
N LEU A 416 7.73 -20.62 -31.09
CA LEU A 416 9.18 -20.68 -31.33
C LEU A 416 9.93 -20.14 -30.11
N LEU A 417 10.96 -20.87 -29.69
CA LEU A 417 11.90 -20.49 -28.64
C LEU A 417 13.31 -20.43 -29.23
N VAL A 418 13.98 -19.29 -29.04
CA VAL A 418 15.34 -19.05 -29.56
C VAL A 418 16.25 -18.65 -28.40
N SER A 419 17.29 -19.45 -28.13
CA SER A 419 18.28 -19.19 -27.10
C SER A 419 19.49 -18.47 -27.67
N GLN A 420 20.01 -17.45 -26.96
CA GLN A 420 21.16 -16.60 -27.31
C GLN A 420 21.04 -15.79 -28.62
N GLY A 421 20.15 -16.15 -29.53
CA GLY A 421 19.85 -15.41 -30.75
C GLY A 421 18.77 -14.33 -30.59
N SER A 422 18.36 -13.73 -31.71
CA SER A 422 17.31 -12.71 -31.73
C SER A 422 16.23 -12.99 -32.77
N VAL A 423 15.01 -12.56 -32.47
CA VAL A 423 13.91 -12.42 -33.44
C VAL A 423 13.62 -10.93 -33.51
N PRO A 424 14.16 -10.21 -34.51
CA PRO A 424 14.14 -8.75 -34.54
C PRO A 424 12.74 -8.16 -34.32
N PRO A 425 12.60 -7.11 -33.49
CA PRO A 425 13.66 -6.36 -32.81
C PRO A 425 14.10 -6.92 -31.44
N VAL A 426 13.61 -8.10 -31.04
CA VAL A 426 13.83 -8.66 -29.68
C VAL A 426 15.00 -9.62 -29.65
N GLY A 427 15.88 -9.44 -28.67
CA GLY A 427 16.96 -10.38 -28.35
C GLY A 427 17.60 -10.02 -27.01
N PRO A 428 18.41 -10.93 -26.46
CA PRO A 428 19.22 -10.63 -25.28
C PRO A 428 20.24 -9.52 -25.60
N GLN A 429 20.64 -8.75 -24.59
CA GLN A 429 21.63 -7.68 -24.76
C GLN A 429 22.95 -8.19 -25.38
N LYS A 430 23.50 -9.29 -24.84
CA LYS A 430 24.65 -10.00 -25.43
C LYS A 430 24.14 -11.16 -26.28
N ARG A 431 23.65 -10.84 -27.48
CA ARG A 431 23.20 -11.84 -28.45
C ARG A 431 24.35 -12.38 -29.28
N SER A 432 24.26 -13.65 -29.67
CA SER A 432 25.05 -14.18 -30.78
C SER A 432 24.59 -13.56 -32.10
N SER A 433 25.31 -13.80 -33.18
CA SER A 433 24.90 -13.32 -34.50
C SER A 433 23.63 -14.01 -35.04
N LEU A 434 23.15 -15.07 -34.38
CA LEU A 434 21.95 -15.81 -34.76
C LEU A 434 20.71 -14.91 -34.82
N THR A 435 20.08 -14.87 -35.98
CA THR A 435 18.80 -14.19 -36.21
C THR A 435 17.79 -15.18 -36.78
N ALA A 436 16.59 -15.18 -36.21
CA ALA A 436 15.48 -16.03 -36.64
C ALA A 436 14.27 -15.18 -37.03
N SER A 437 13.54 -15.60 -38.06
CA SER A 437 12.31 -14.97 -38.52
C SER A 437 11.26 -16.03 -38.85
N VAL A 438 10.00 -15.70 -38.55
CA VAL A 438 8.84 -16.56 -38.81
C VAL A 438 8.13 -16.03 -40.07
N LEU A 439 7.84 -16.93 -40.99
CA LEU A 439 7.24 -16.66 -42.29
C LEU A 439 5.94 -17.45 -42.43
N GLY A 440 4.88 -16.81 -42.91
CA GLY A 440 3.65 -17.44 -43.35
C GLY A 440 3.74 -17.75 -44.83
N CYS A 441 3.54 -19.00 -45.23
CA CYS A 441 3.75 -19.47 -46.59
C CYS A 441 2.50 -20.17 -47.16
N SER A 442 1.99 -19.66 -48.29
CA SER A 442 0.85 -20.24 -49.00
C SER A 442 1.27 -20.84 -50.36
N GLY A 443 0.79 -22.05 -50.69
CA GLY A 443 1.13 -22.72 -51.96
C GLY A 443 0.59 -24.16 -52.10
N ALA A 444 0.46 -24.63 -53.35
CA ALA A 444 -0.06 -25.97 -53.66
C ALA A 444 1.03 -27.06 -53.58
N THR A 445 0.69 -28.17 -52.92
CA THR A 445 1.54 -29.29 -52.48
C THR A 445 2.23 -30.14 -53.55
N ASN A 446 2.04 -29.86 -54.85
CA ASN A 446 2.34 -30.83 -55.93
C ASN A 446 3.61 -30.54 -56.76
N SER A 447 4.32 -29.43 -56.56
CA SER A 447 5.67 -29.22 -57.15
C SER A 447 6.49 -28.24 -56.31
N VAL A 448 7.58 -28.76 -55.74
CA VAL A 448 8.44 -28.12 -54.73
C VAL A 448 9.26 -26.98 -55.37
N THR A 449 9.33 -25.84 -54.69
CA THR A 449 10.08 -24.58 -54.94
C THR A 449 9.43 -23.45 -55.75
N ASP A 450 8.74 -23.67 -56.88
CA ASP A 450 8.46 -22.55 -57.82
C ASP A 450 7.16 -21.74 -57.57
N ARG A 451 6.36 -22.07 -56.54
CA ARG A 451 5.05 -21.41 -56.29
C ARG A 451 4.71 -21.06 -54.83
N LEU A 452 5.61 -21.27 -53.86
CA LEU A 452 5.33 -20.85 -52.48
C LEU A 452 5.48 -19.33 -52.35
N ARG A 453 4.41 -18.65 -51.94
CA ARG A 453 4.46 -17.23 -51.57
C ARG A 453 4.59 -17.13 -50.07
N CYS A 454 5.76 -16.70 -49.61
CA CYS A 454 6.05 -16.51 -48.19
C CYS A 454 6.17 -15.01 -47.86
N SER A 455 5.55 -14.59 -46.77
CA SER A 455 5.72 -13.26 -46.18
C SER A 455 6.04 -13.38 -44.70
N ALA A 456 6.61 -12.33 -44.10
CA ALA A 456 6.82 -12.29 -42.66
C ALA A 456 5.48 -12.43 -41.92
N GLU A 457 5.40 -13.40 -41.00
CA GLU A 457 4.19 -13.63 -40.21
C GLU A 457 4.24 -12.75 -38.95
N PRO A 458 3.26 -11.86 -38.72
CA PRO A 458 3.25 -11.02 -37.53
C PRO A 458 3.06 -11.88 -36.27
N PRO A 459 3.92 -11.74 -35.25
CA PRO A 459 3.75 -12.48 -34.00
C PRO A 459 2.57 -11.93 -33.19
N SER A 460 1.79 -12.82 -32.59
CA SER A 460 0.83 -12.50 -31.53
C SER A 460 1.51 -12.20 -30.18
N VAL A 461 2.66 -12.83 -29.92
CA VAL A 461 3.52 -12.58 -28.75
C VAL A 461 4.96 -12.59 -29.22
N LEU A 462 5.73 -11.57 -28.83
CA LEU A 462 7.17 -11.50 -29.08
C LEU A 462 7.86 -10.88 -27.87
N LYS A 463 8.47 -11.72 -27.03
CA LYS A 463 9.04 -11.30 -25.75
C LYS A 463 10.24 -12.12 -25.31
N LEU A 464 11.00 -11.61 -24.35
CA LEU A 464 12.07 -12.35 -23.70
C LEU A 464 11.54 -13.03 -22.43
N VAL A 465 11.78 -14.33 -22.28
CA VAL A 465 11.42 -15.11 -21.08
C VAL A 465 12.69 -15.63 -20.38
N PRO A 466 12.69 -15.80 -19.05
CA PRO A 466 13.85 -16.34 -18.35
C PRO A 466 14.06 -17.82 -18.69
N ASN A 467 15.31 -18.29 -18.59
CA ASN A 467 15.67 -19.70 -18.67
C ASN A 467 16.31 -20.17 -17.35
N PRO A 468 15.53 -20.49 -16.30
CA PRO A 468 16.08 -20.82 -15.00
C PRO A 468 16.90 -22.12 -15.01
N ILE A 469 18.00 -22.11 -14.26
CA ILE A 469 18.84 -23.30 -14.04
C ILE A 469 18.02 -24.39 -13.34
N VAL A 470 18.00 -25.59 -13.93
CA VAL A 470 17.28 -26.75 -13.39
C VAL A 470 17.73 -27.07 -11.96
N GLY A 471 16.77 -27.36 -11.07
CA GLY A 471 17.04 -27.66 -9.66
C GLY A 471 17.38 -26.46 -8.79
N ARG A 472 17.52 -25.25 -9.35
CA ARG A 472 17.71 -24.01 -8.58
C ARG A 472 16.40 -23.21 -8.47
N PRO A 473 16.22 -22.43 -7.40
CA PRO A 473 15.09 -21.52 -7.29
C PRO A 473 15.22 -20.34 -8.27
N PHE A 474 14.09 -19.77 -8.68
CA PHE A 474 14.04 -18.57 -9.50
C PHE A 474 13.14 -17.50 -8.88
N PRO A 475 13.52 -16.21 -8.90
CA PRO A 475 14.86 -15.72 -9.24
C PRO A 475 15.92 -16.22 -8.22
N VAL A 476 17.16 -16.33 -8.68
CA VAL A 476 18.32 -16.63 -7.81
C VAL A 476 18.75 -15.37 -7.04
N PRO A 477 19.35 -15.48 -5.85
CA PRO A 477 19.78 -14.32 -5.06
C PRO A 477 20.72 -13.36 -5.79
N ASP A 478 21.61 -13.89 -6.63
CA ASP A 478 22.55 -13.11 -7.45
C ASP A 478 21.90 -12.52 -8.72
N GLY A 479 20.61 -12.72 -8.89
CA GLY A 479 19.85 -12.22 -10.02
C GLY A 479 19.87 -13.08 -11.26
N ALA A 480 18.84 -12.93 -12.09
CA ALA A 480 18.84 -13.44 -13.44
C ALA A 480 19.74 -12.57 -14.32
N ASP A 481 20.55 -13.21 -15.16
CA ASP A 481 21.31 -12.54 -16.19
C ASP A 481 20.48 -12.50 -17.49
N GLU A 482 20.38 -11.32 -18.10
CA GLU A 482 19.56 -11.14 -19.31
C GLU A 482 20.03 -11.96 -20.52
N TRP A 483 21.34 -12.21 -20.61
CA TRP A 483 21.92 -12.97 -21.72
C TRP A 483 21.50 -14.45 -21.73
N GLU A 484 20.96 -14.94 -20.61
CA GLU A 484 20.38 -16.28 -20.48
C GLU A 484 18.90 -16.31 -20.91
N GLY A 485 18.31 -15.16 -21.25
CA GLY A 485 16.94 -15.06 -21.73
C GLY A 485 16.70 -15.78 -23.06
N VAL A 486 15.52 -16.36 -23.20
CA VAL A 486 15.07 -17.05 -24.43
C VAL A 486 14.01 -16.19 -25.09
N VAL A 487 14.14 -15.97 -26.41
CA VAL A 487 13.12 -15.24 -27.17
C VAL A 487 11.95 -16.17 -27.45
N LEU A 488 10.77 -15.79 -26.96
CA LEU A 488 9.50 -16.48 -27.19
C LEU A 488 8.72 -15.75 -28.30
N VAL A 489 8.35 -16.51 -29.32
CA VAL A 489 7.44 -16.07 -30.38
C VAL A 489 6.20 -16.95 -30.37
N GLU A 490 5.02 -16.34 -30.41
CA GLU A 490 3.77 -17.01 -30.71
C GLU A 490 3.14 -16.39 -31.94
N ALA A 491 2.76 -17.19 -32.94
CA ALA A 491 2.06 -16.72 -34.14
C ALA A 491 0.76 -17.52 -34.34
N ASP A 492 -0.31 -16.83 -34.70
CA ASP A 492 -1.58 -17.47 -35.06
C ASP A 492 -1.53 -17.82 -36.56
N VAL A 493 -1.58 -19.11 -36.89
CA VAL A 493 -1.36 -19.57 -38.27
C VAL A 493 -2.64 -20.19 -38.81
N PRO A 494 -3.09 -19.83 -40.03
CA PRO A 494 -4.26 -20.46 -40.67
C PRO A 494 -3.99 -21.93 -41.04
N ALA A 495 -5.07 -22.71 -41.13
CA ALA A 495 -5.00 -24.12 -41.54
C ALA A 495 -4.60 -24.27 -43.02
N ASP A 496 -3.97 -25.40 -43.37
CA ASP A 496 -3.57 -25.75 -44.74
C ASP A 496 -2.47 -24.87 -45.37
N GLU A 497 -1.68 -24.18 -44.54
CA GLU A 497 -0.49 -23.42 -44.94
C GLU A 497 0.82 -24.04 -44.42
N PHE A 498 1.96 -23.45 -44.78
CA PHE A 498 3.28 -23.78 -44.23
C PHE A 498 3.77 -22.63 -43.33
N VAL A 499 4.43 -22.96 -42.23
CA VAL A 499 5.21 -22.01 -41.43
C VAL A 499 6.67 -22.14 -41.82
N GLY A 500 7.24 -21.07 -42.37
CA GLY A 500 8.67 -20.97 -42.63
C GLY A 500 9.43 -20.40 -41.45
N ILE A 501 10.57 -20.98 -41.12
CA ILE A 501 11.48 -20.48 -40.10
C ILE A 501 12.81 -20.24 -40.79
N ARG A 502 13.16 -18.97 -40.98
CA ARG A 502 14.40 -18.57 -41.62
C ARG A 502 15.41 -18.17 -40.55
N MET A 503 16.56 -18.80 -40.63
CA MET A 503 17.70 -18.59 -39.75
C MET A 503 18.84 -17.97 -40.55
N GLU A 504 19.49 -16.95 -39.98
CA GLU A 504 20.63 -16.28 -40.60
C GLU A 504 21.74 -16.06 -39.58
N ASN A 505 22.98 -15.96 -40.09
CA ASN A 505 24.18 -15.62 -39.33
C ASN A 505 24.46 -16.55 -38.13
N ALA A 506 24.03 -17.81 -38.20
CA ALA A 506 24.23 -18.77 -37.12
C ALA A 506 25.68 -19.30 -37.09
N VAL A 507 26.32 -19.23 -35.92
CA VAL A 507 27.75 -19.55 -35.73
C VAL A 507 28.00 -20.79 -34.86
N GLY A 508 26.96 -21.57 -34.54
CA GLY A 508 27.06 -22.77 -33.69
C GLY A 508 26.76 -22.54 -32.21
N GLU A 509 26.18 -21.40 -31.85
CA GLU A 509 25.83 -21.06 -30.46
C GLU A 509 24.31 -21.11 -30.24
N GLY A 510 23.90 -21.54 -29.05
CA GLY A 510 22.50 -21.60 -28.65
C GLY A 510 21.72 -22.76 -29.26
N TRP A 511 20.39 -22.65 -29.20
CA TRP A 511 19.46 -23.65 -29.71
C TRP A 511 18.17 -22.96 -30.17
N LEU A 512 17.44 -23.63 -31.06
CA LEU A 512 16.16 -23.16 -31.59
C LEU A 512 15.17 -24.32 -31.62
N VAL A 513 14.02 -24.13 -30.99
CA VAL A 513 12.94 -25.14 -31.01
C VAL A 513 11.61 -24.48 -31.35
N GLY A 514 10.80 -25.15 -32.18
CA GLY A 514 9.49 -24.64 -32.51
C GLY A 514 8.52 -25.73 -32.95
N GLY A 515 7.23 -25.48 -32.74
CA GLY A 515 6.19 -26.42 -33.13
C GLY A 515 4.79 -25.88 -32.89
N PHE A 516 3.81 -26.68 -33.30
CA PHE A 516 2.39 -26.35 -33.19
C PHE A 516 1.84 -26.72 -31.81
N VAL A 517 0.99 -25.86 -31.27
CA VAL A 517 0.26 -26.08 -30.02
C VAL A 517 -1.24 -25.88 -30.24
N ASP A 518 -2.04 -26.61 -29.47
CA ASP A 518 -3.49 -26.43 -29.48
C ASP A 518 -3.85 -25.01 -29.00
N ARG A 519 -4.81 -24.38 -29.69
CA ARG A 519 -5.27 -23.03 -29.34
C ARG A 519 -6.16 -23.00 -28.10
N GLU A 520 -6.87 -24.08 -27.82
CA GLU A 520 -7.84 -24.13 -26.73
C GLU A 520 -7.16 -24.40 -25.37
N PRO A 521 -7.46 -23.60 -24.34
CA PRO A 521 -6.92 -23.83 -23.01
C PRO A 521 -7.56 -25.05 -22.35
N VAL A 522 -6.82 -25.69 -21.45
CA VAL A 522 -7.35 -26.70 -20.54
C VAL A 522 -8.20 -26.01 -19.47
N VAL A 523 -9.51 -26.05 -19.65
CA VAL A 523 -10.46 -25.39 -18.74
C VAL A 523 -10.78 -26.30 -17.55
N SER A 524 -10.52 -25.81 -16.34
CA SER A 524 -10.90 -26.46 -15.10
C SER A 524 -12.03 -25.69 -14.40
N ARG A 525 -13.11 -26.38 -14.03
CA ARG A 525 -14.28 -25.77 -13.37
C ARG A 525 -14.12 -25.61 -11.85
N VAL A 526 -12.93 -25.87 -11.31
CA VAL A 526 -12.62 -25.71 -9.87
C VAL A 526 -12.96 -24.29 -9.43
N SER A 527 -13.69 -24.18 -8.32
CA SER A 527 -14.12 -22.90 -7.76
C SER A 527 -13.36 -22.58 -6.48
N THR A 528 -13.24 -21.29 -6.14
CA THR A 528 -12.60 -20.87 -4.88
C THR A 528 -13.32 -21.43 -3.65
N TRP A 529 -14.64 -21.60 -3.71
CA TRP A 529 -15.43 -22.24 -2.66
C TRP A 529 -14.98 -23.68 -2.38
N GLN A 530 -14.66 -24.45 -3.42
CA GLN A 530 -14.14 -25.81 -3.29
C GLN A 530 -12.75 -25.83 -2.63
N LEU A 531 -11.95 -24.78 -2.81
CA LEU A 531 -10.58 -24.68 -2.30
C LEU A 531 -10.48 -24.10 -0.88
N LEU A 532 -11.59 -23.70 -0.24
CA LEU A 532 -11.56 -23.12 1.12
C LEU A 532 -10.93 -24.04 2.17
N LEU A 533 -11.26 -25.34 2.12
CA LEU A 533 -10.79 -26.34 3.09
C LEU A 533 -10.06 -27.53 2.44
N GLY A 534 -9.94 -27.53 1.11
CA GLY A 534 -9.43 -28.66 0.34
C GLY A 534 -8.38 -28.27 -0.68
N LYS A 535 -8.01 -29.25 -1.51
CA LYS A 535 -7.16 -29.09 -2.68
C LYS A 535 -7.84 -29.71 -3.89
N ALA A 536 -7.54 -29.21 -5.08
CA ALA A 536 -7.94 -29.84 -6.33
C ALA A 536 -6.68 -30.31 -7.08
N SER A 537 -6.70 -31.55 -7.56
CA SER A 537 -5.61 -32.13 -8.34
C SER A 537 -5.97 -32.06 -9.82
N ILE A 538 -5.07 -31.52 -10.64
CA ILE A 538 -5.23 -31.39 -12.09
C ILE A 538 -4.12 -32.18 -12.76
N ALA A 539 -4.48 -33.07 -13.68
CA ALA A 539 -3.55 -33.85 -14.47
C ALA A 539 -3.05 -33.06 -15.68
N MET A 540 -1.80 -33.28 -16.09
CA MET A 540 -1.29 -32.76 -17.34
C MET A 540 -1.97 -33.45 -18.55
N PRO A 541 -2.17 -32.75 -19.68
CA PRO A 541 -2.61 -33.39 -20.92
C PRO A 541 -1.66 -34.51 -21.35
N ARG A 542 -2.21 -35.54 -22.02
CA ARG A 542 -1.42 -36.70 -22.48
C ARG A 542 -0.48 -36.38 -23.66
N GLN A 543 -0.73 -35.29 -24.38
CA GLN A 543 0.09 -34.84 -25.51
C GLN A 543 1.03 -33.73 -25.04
N GLU A 544 2.33 -33.91 -25.30
CA GLU A 544 3.35 -32.89 -25.04
C GLU A 544 3.22 -31.75 -26.04
N THR A 545 3.20 -30.52 -25.53
CA THR A 545 3.07 -29.29 -26.31
C THR A 545 4.10 -28.29 -25.82
N PHE A 546 4.58 -27.40 -26.68
CA PHE A 546 5.51 -26.33 -26.30
C PHE A 546 4.89 -25.30 -25.33
N LYS A 547 3.57 -25.26 -25.29
CA LYS A 547 2.77 -24.40 -24.43
C LYS A 547 1.48 -25.13 -24.07
N THR A 548 1.19 -25.23 -22.78
CA THR A 548 -0.13 -25.64 -22.28
C THR A 548 -0.70 -24.50 -21.45
N THR A 549 -1.87 -23.97 -21.84
CA THR A 549 -2.57 -22.94 -21.07
C THR A 549 -3.66 -23.58 -20.22
N PHE A 550 -3.68 -23.29 -18.92
CA PHE A 550 -4.73 -23.70 -18.00
C PHE A 550 -5.61 -22.49 -17.67
N SER A 551 -6.93 -22.68 -17.72
CA SER A 551 -7.89 -21.64 -17.37
C SER A 551 -8.82 -22.06 -16.24
N PHE A 552 -8.95 -21.18 -15.25
CA PHE A 552 -9.77 -21.39 -14.06
C PHE A 552 -10.82 -20.27 -13.91
N PRO A 553 -11.91 -20.30 -14.68
CA PRO A 553 -12.90 -19.21 -14.73
C PRO A 553 -13.64 -18.98 -13.40
N ASN A 554 -13.74 -20.00 -12.54
CA ASN A 554 -14.47 -19.94 -11.28
C ASN A 554 -13.59 -19.56 -10.07
N LEU A 555 -12.30 -19.26 -10.29
CA LEU A 555 -11.42 -18.75 -9.24
C LEU A 555 -11.57 -17.23 -9.10
N LEU A 556 -11.72 -16.77 -7.85
CA LEU A 556 -11.75 -15.36 -7.50
C LEU A 556 -10.36 -14.75 -7.72
N ALA A 557 -10.31 -13.70 -8.53
CA ALA A 557 -9.12 -12.92 -8.78
C ALA A 557 -9.16 -11.65 -7.91
N ASN A 558 -8.59 -11.73 -6.70
CA ASN A 558 -8.59 -10.64 -5.73
C ASN A 558 -7.28 -10.51 -4.95
N ALA A 559 -6.90 -9.27 -4.62
CA ALA A 559 -5.72 -8.90 -3.85
C ALA A 559 -5.64 -9.48 -2.43
N LEU A 560 -6.69 -10.09 -1.91
CA LEU A 560 -6.69 -10.69 -0.57
C LEU A 560 -6.45 -12.20 -0.59
N LEU A 561 -6.49 -12.84 -1.75
CA LEU A 561 -6.32 -14.29 -1.89
C LEU A 561 -5.04 -14.63 -2.63
N VAL A 562 -4.43 -15.74 -2.19
CA VAL A 562 -3.24 -16.34 -2.79
C VAL A 562 -3.49 -17.82 -2.98
N TYR A 563 -3.28 -18.33 -4.18
CA TYR A 563 -3.34 -19.75 -4.49
C TYR A 563 -1.94 -20.34 -4.48
N ARG A 564 -1.81 -21.59 -4.06
CA ARG A 564 -0.56 -22.34 -4.10
C ARG A 564 -0.67 -23.48 -5.11
N ILE A 565 0.35 -23.61 -5.94
CA ILE A 565 0.54 -24.74 -6.85
C ILE A 565 1.60 -25.67 -6.26
N THR A 566 1.30 -26.96 -6.24
CA THR A 566 2.25 -28.00 -5.84
C THR A 566 2.39 -29.02 -6.97
N PRO A 567 3.48 -28.99 -7.75
CA PRO A 567 3.66 -29.91 -8.87
C PRO A 567 3.84 -31.35 -8.39
N HIS A 568 3.26 -32.30 -9.11
CA HIS A 568 3.44 -33.73 -8.89
C HIS A 568 4.54 -34.23 -9.82
N GLN A 569 5.68 -34.57 -9.24
CA GLN A 569 6.81 -35.11 -9.97
C GLN A 569 6.84 -36.64 -9.92
N SER A 570 7.09 -37.29 -11.06
CA SER A 570 7.39 -38.73 -11.06
C SER A 570 8.87 -38.94 -10.78
N VAL A 571 9.20 -39.91 -9.92
CA VAL A 571 10.57 -40.36 -9.70
C VAL A 571 11.04 -41.09 -10.95
N LEU A 572 12.03 -40.56 -11.66
CA LEU A 572 12.67 -41.26 -12.78
C LEU A 572 14.11 -41.67 -12.46
N HIS A 573 14.45 -42.87 -12.94
CA HIS A 573 15.78 -43.48 -12.88
C HIS A 573 16.75 -42.97 -13.97
N GLN A 574 16.35 -42.06 -14.85
CA GLN A 574 17.20 -41.49 -15.92
C GLN A 574 17.34 -39.97 -15.75
N SER A 575 18.58 -39.48 -15.87
CA SER A 575 18.90 -38.04 -15.93
C SER A 575 18.31 -37.44 -17.20
N CYS A 576 17.42 -36.47 -17.04
CA CYS A 576 16.81 -35.78 -18.16
C CYS A 576 17.29 -34.33 -18.22
N ASP A 577 17.76 -33.91 -19.39
CA ASP A 577 18.34 -32.58 -19.64
C ASP A 577 17.53 -31.86 -20.73
N PRO A 578 16.43 -31.16 -20.37
CA PRO A 578 15.59 -30.46 -21.33
C PRO A 578 16.27 -29.18 -21.84
N LEU A 579 16.14 -28.88 -23.14
CA LEU A 579 16.62 -27.61 -23.72
C LEU A 579 15.98 -26.40 -23.05
N PHE A 580 14.69 -26.50 -22.72
CA PHE A 580 13.94 -25.51 -21.97
C PHE A 580 13.08 -26.22 -20.91
N ALA A 581 13.47 -26.08 -19.64
CA ALA A 581 12.79 -26.72 -18.54
C ALA A 581 11.35 -26.19 -18.37
N PRO A 582 10.38 -27.03 -17.94
CA PRO A 582 9.00 -26.58 -17.74
C PRO A 582 8.90 -25.36 -16.82
N LEU A 583 8.46 -24.25 -17.41
CA LEU A 583 8.36 -22.95 -16.77
C LEU A 583 6.89 -22.51 -16.75
N LEU A 584 6.34 -22.37 -15.55
CA LEU A 584 5.03 -21.78 -15.35
C LEU A 584 5.13 -20.26 -15.43
N ALA A 585 4.47 -19.67 -16.41
CA ALA A 585 4.28 -18.23 -16.54
C ALA A 585 2.85 -17.87 -16.14
N TYR A 586 2.72 -17.03 -15.12
CA TYR A 586 1.44 -16.62 -14.57
C TYR A 586 1.29 -15.10 -14.58
N THR A 587 0.21 -14.62 -15.17
CA THR A 587 -0.07 -13.18 -15.31
C THR A 587 -1.10 -12.76 -14.25
N SER A 588 -0.65 -12.06 -13.22
CA SER A 588 -1.46 -11.66 -12.04
C SER A 588 -2.33 -10.43 -12.28
N GLN A 589 -1.88 -9.55 -13.20
CA GLN A 589 -2.53 -8.37 -13.78
C GLN A 589 -1.99 -8.24 -15.22
N PRO A 590 -2.69 -7.60 -16.18
CA PRO A 590 -2.18 -7.42 -17.54
C PRO A 590 -0.75 -6.86 -17.70
N ALA A 591 -0.20 -6.20 -16.67
CA ALA A 591 1.16 -5.64 -16.65
C ALA A 591 2.17 -6.43 -15.78
N GLU A 592 1.73 -7.52 -15.14
CA GLU A 592 2.54 -8.31 -14.21
C GLU A 592 2.52 -9.80 -14.58
N THR A 593 3.69 -10.38 -14.81
CA THR A 593 3.89 -11.81 -15.06
C THR A 593 4.96 -12.33 -14.10
N HIS A 594 4.72 -13.51 -13.51
CA HIS A 594 5.64 -14.24 -12.66
C HIS A 594 6.05 -15.55 -13.32
N TYR A 595 7.31 -15.95 -13.12
CA TYR A 595 7.87 -17.15 -13.70
C TYR A 595 8.31 -18.13 -12.61
N PHE A 596 7.82 -19.37 -12.67
CA PHE A 596 8.08 -20.40 -11.67
C PHE A 596 8.59 -21.68 -12.34
N PRO A 597 9.85 -22.09 -12.08
CA PRO A 597 10.34 -23.38 -12.55
C PRO A 597 9.59 -24.51 -11.82
N LEU A 598 9.19 -25.54 -12.56
CA LEU A 598 8.41 -26.67 -12.02
C LEU A 598 9.29 -27.85 -11.57
N LEU A 599 10.57 -27.85 -11.95
CA LEU A 599 11.59 -28.84 -11.60
C LEU A 599 12.49 -28.35 -10.45
N VAL A 600 11.90 -27.91 -9.35
CA VAL A 600 12.60 -27.33 -8.18
C VAL A 600 12.45 -28.25 -6.97
N PRO A 601 13.43 -28.29 -6.04
CA PRO A 601 13.27 -28.97 -4.76
C PRO A 601 12.01 -28.51 -3.99
N PRO A 602 11.37 -29.41 -3.22
CA PRO A 602 10.06 -29.20 -2.59
C PRO A 602 9.98 -28.07 -1.55
N ALA A 603 11.09 -27.40 -1.24
CA ALA A 603 11.18 -26.39 -0.20
C ALA A 603 10.56 -25.03 -0.59
N ARG A 604 10.46 -24.69 -1.89
CA ARG A 604 9.93 -23.38 -2.34
C ARG A 604 8.48 -23.48 -2.80
N LYS A 605 7.62 -22.61 -2.27
CA LYS A 605 6.19 -22.56 -2.61
C LYS A 605 6.00 -21.82 -3.93
N ILE A 606 5.20 -22.37 -4.84
CA ILE A 606 4.73 -21.65 -6.03
C ILE A 606 3.42 -20.96 -5.64
N LEU A 607 3.45 -19.64 -5.52
CA LEU A 607 2.34 -18.84 -5.04
C LEU A 607 1.81 -17.92 -6.14
N LEU A 608 0.56 -18.14 -6.53
CA LEU A 608 -0.17 -17.35 -7.52
C LEU A 608 -1.01 -16.30 -6.78
N HIS A 609 -0.54 -15.06 -6.79
CA HIS A 609 -1.26 -13.91 -6.27
C HIS A 609 -1.83 -13.06 -7.40
N THR A 610 -2.87 -12.29 -7.13
CA THR A 610 -3.52 -11.44 -8.13
C THR A 610 -3.86 -10.11 -7.49
N HIS A 611 -4.06 -9.08 -8.30
CA HIS A 611 -4.48 -7.77 -7.81
C HIS A 611 -5.36 -7.06 -8.84
N SER A 612 -6.10 -7.84 -9.63
CA SER A 612 -7.15 -7.36 -10.55
C SER A 612 -8.30 -6.65 -9.84
N SER A 613 -8.57 -7.03 -8.59
CA SER A 613 -9.49 -6.33 -7.68
C SER A 613 -8.86 -6.19 -6.30
N ALA A 614 -9.09 -5.06 -5.63
CA ALA A 614 -8.53 -4.80 -4.31
C ALA A 614 -9.42 -3.84 -3.49
N PRO A 615 -9.31 -3.85 -2.15
CA PRO A 615 -10.06 -2.94 -1.30
C PRO A 615 -9.84 -1.48 -1.69
N HIS A 616 -10.93 -0.76 -1.97
CA HIS A 616 -10.93 0.66 -2.32
C HIS A 616 -10.21 1.06 -3.63
N VAL A 617 -9.82 0.11 -4.47
CA VAL A 617 -9.19 0.38 -5.77
C VAL A 617 -10.03 -0.21 -6.88
N HIS A 618 -10.46 0.64 -7.82
CA HIS A 618 -11.09 0.19 -9.06
C HIS A 618 -10.06 0.06 -10.17
N ILE A 619 -10.05 -1.07 -10.87
CA ILE A 619 -9.30 -1.25 -12.12
C ILE A 619 -10.33 -1.52 -13.23
N ASP A 620 -10.46 -0.57 -14.15
CA ASP A 620 -11.39 -0.67 -15.28
C ASP A 620 -10.98 -1.82 -16.22
N GLY A 621 -11.96 -2.56 -16.75
CA GLY A 621 -11.74 -3.56 -17.80
C GLY A 621 -11.18 -4.93 -17.37
N VAL A 622 -10.98 -5.19 -16.07
CA VAL A 622 -10.49 -6.49 -15.58
C VAL A 622 -11.60 -7.25 -14.84
N SER A 623 -11.82 -8.52 -15.23
CA SER A 623 -12.78 -9.39 -14.55
C SER A 623 -12.30 -9.74 -13.13
N PRO A 624 -13.18 -9.71 -12.11
CA PRO A 624 -12.84 -10.13 -10.75
C PRO A 624 -12.74 -11.67 -10.60
N ARG A 625 -12.96 -12.42 -11.68
CA ARG A 625 -12.92 -13.88 -11.73
C ARG A 625 -12.14 -14.34 -12.96
N GLY A 626 -11.47 -15.49 -12.82
CA GLY A 626 -10.58 -16.04 -13.82
C GLY A 626 -9.13 -15.93 -13.35
N VAL A 627 -8.48 -17.08 -13.26
CA VAL A 627 -7.03 -17.19 -13.03
C VAL A 627 -6.51 -18.10 -14.13
N ASP A 628 -5.64 -17.57 -14.97
CA ASP A 628 -5.08 -18.32 -16.09
C ASP A 628 -3.55 -18.30 -16.01
N PHE A 629 -2.91 -19.42 -16.35
CA PHE A 629 -1.46 -19.49 -16.48
C PHE A 629 -1.07 -20.43 -17.61
N SER A 630 0.14 -20.26 -18.14
CA SER A 630 0.69 -21.12 -19.18
C SER A 630 1.96 -21.79 -18.70
N ILE A 631 2.15 -23.05 -19.09
CA ILE A 631 3.40 -23.78 -18.89
C ILE A 631 4.10 -23.87 -20.24
N TYR A 632 5.32 -23.34 -20.33
CA TYR A 632 6.19 -23.44 -21.49
C TYR A 632 7.25 -24.52 -21.27
N ALA A 633 7.55 -25.32 -22.29
CA ALA A 633 8.55 -26.38 -22.24
C ALA A 633 9.13 -26.67 -23.64
N SER A 634 10.31 -27.27 -23.71
CA SER A 634 10.79 -27.91 -24.95
C SER A 634 9.98 -29.20 -25.20
N GLY A 635 9.47 -29.40 -26.43
CA GLY A 635 8.48 -30.44 -26.80
C GLY A 635 8.93 -31.93 -26.73
N PRO A 636 8.36 -32.85 -27.55
CA PRO A 636 8.19 -34.30 -27.29
C PRO A 636 9.40 -35.18 -26.89
N SER A 637 10.61 -34.64 -26.91
CA SER A 637 11.86 -35.30 -26.51
C SER A 637 12.42 -34.80 -25.16
N GLY A 638 11.78 -33.83 -24.51
CA GLY A 638 12.14 -33.30 -23.20
C GLY A 638 11.34 -33.93 -22.06
N CYS A 639 11.91 -34.87 -21.33
CA CYS A 639 11.42 -35.35 -20.02
C CYS A 639 9.91 -35.66 -19.93
N LYS A 640 9.40 -36.45 -20.88
CA LYS A 640 8.01 -36.95 -21.00
C LYS A 640 7.31 -37.36 -19.70
N SER A 641 8.06 -37.73 -18.68
CA SER A 641 7.55 -38.38 -17.47
C SER A 641 7.79 -37.62 -16.16
N THR A 642 8.39 -36.42 -16.16
CA THR A 642 8.74 -35.77 -14.89
C THR A 642 7.60 -34.98 -14.24
N LEU A 643 6.64 -34.43 -15.00
CA LEU A 643 5.51 -33.66 -14.45
C LEU A 643 4.17 -34.33 -14.80
N VAL A 644 3.52 -34.96 -13.82
CA VAL A 644 2.27 -35.72 -14.01
C VAL A 644 1.03 -34.82 -13.89
N GLY A 645 1.11 -33.80 -13.05
CA GLY A 645 0.01 -32.93 -12.69
C GLY A 645 0.42 -31.94 -11.60
N PHE A 646 -0.56 -31.28 -11.00
CA PHE A 646 -0.33 -30.40 -9.85
C PHE A 646 -1.57 -30.30 -8.97
N ASP A 647 -1.35 -30.00 -7.68
CA ASP A 647 -2.40 -29.61 -6.75
C ASP A 647 -2.52 -28.09 -6.68
N ILE A 648 -3.75 -27.57 -6.66
CA ILE A 648 -4.08 -26.18 -6.34
C ILE A 648 -4.86 -26.10 -5.02
N ASN A 649 -4.48 -25.18 -4.13
CA ASN A 649 -5.21 -24.85 -2.89
C ASN A 649 -5.00 -23.38 -2.50
N ILE A 650 -5.73 -22.89 -1.48
CA ILE A 650 -5.53 -21.54 -0.93
C ILE A 650 -4.38 -21.55 0.08
N ASP A 651 -3.42 -20.64 -0.08
CA ASP A 651 -2.38 -20.40 0.92
C ASP A 651 -2.88 -19.37 1.95
N TRP A 652 -3.45 -19.88 3.05
CA TRP A 652 -4.04 -19.03 4.10
C TRP A 652 -3.03 -18.13 4.78
N SER A 653 -1.78 -18.58 4.96
CA SER A 653 -0.73 -17.76 5.57
C SER A 653 -0.48 -16.51 4.73
N SER A 654 -0.24 -16.68 3.43
CA SER A 654 0.00 -15.56 2.52
C SER A 654 -1.24 -14.67 2.39
N SER A 655 -2.44 -15.26 2.32
CA SER A 655 -3.70 -14.51 2.25
C SER A 655 -3.92 -13.63 3.49
N PHE A 656 -3.62 -14.13 4.70
CA PHE A 656 -3.69 -13.31 5.93
C PHE A 656 -2.66 -12.18 5.95
N GLY A 657 -1.44 -12.40 5.44
CA GLY A 657 -0.44 -11.32 5.31
C GLY A 657 -0.90 -10.22 4.36
N ARG A 658 -1.59 -10.58 3.28
CA ARG A 658 -2.19 -9.59 2.37
C ARG A 658 -3.34 -8.83 3.01
N LEU A 659 -4.18 -9.49 3.81
CA LEU A 659 -5.25 -8.86 4.55
C LEU A 659 -4.73 -7.78 5.52
N ALA A 660 -3.71 -8.13 6.30
CA ALA A 660 -3.15 -7.25 7.32
C ALA A 660 -2.58 -5.95 6.74
N SER A 661 -1.83 -6.04 5.64
CA SER A 661 -1.22 -4.88 4.98
C SER A 661 -2.25 -3.89 4.38
N ARG A 662 -3.47 -4.33 4.09
CA ARG A 662 -4.52 -3.49 3.45
C ARG A 662 -5.52 -2.89 4.44
N TYR A 663 -5.78 -3.57 5.56
CA TYR A 663 -6.80 -3.15 6.54
C TYR A 663 -6.24 -2.63 7.87
N PHE A 664 -4.92 -2.42 8.01
CA PHE A 664 -4.33 -1.97 9.28
C PHE A 664 -4.98 -0.67 9.83
N ALA A 665 -5.31 0.28 8.96
CA ALA A 665 -5.94 1.55 9.35
C ALA A 665 -7.40 1.40 9.81
N VAL A 666 -8.07 0.29 9.48
CA VAL A 666 -9.46 0.04 9.89
C VAL A 666 -9.57 -0.15 11.40
N ILE A 667 -8.57 -0.77 12.03
CA ILE A 667 -8.59 -1.07 13.46
C ILE A 667 -8.77 0.19 14.33
N PRO A 668 -7.89 1.22 14.25
CA PRO A 668 -8.08 2.43 15.06
C PRO A 668 -9.35 3.20 14.71
N VAL A 669 -9.76 3.14 13.45
CA VAL A 669 -10.97 3.81 12.99
C VAL A 669 -12.22 3.16 13.58
N TRP A 670 -12.39 1.84 13.43
CA TRP A 670 -13.53 1.11 13.97
C TRP A 670 -13.53 1.06 15.49
N ALA A 671 -12.37 1.01 16.14
CA ALA A 671 -12.26 1.15 17.59
C ALA A 671 -12.81 2.52 18.06
N THR A 672 -12.52 3.61 17.34
CA THR A 672 -13.15 4.92 17.60
C THR A 672 -14.67 4.86 17.47
N GLY A 673 -15.19 4.15 16.46
CA GLY A 673 -16.63 3.97 16.26
C GLY A 673 -17.31 3.16 17.36
N ILE A 674 -16.66 2.09 17.83
CA ILE A 674 -17.11 1.30 18.98
C ILE A 674 -17.18 2.17 20.23
N VAL A 675 -16.14 2.95 20.52
CA VAL A 675 -16.11 3.84 21.70
C VAL A 675 -17.16 4.94 21.60
N ALA A 676 -17.37 5.52 20.42
CA ALA A 676 -18.44 6.50 20.18
C ALA A 676 -19.83 5.88 20.41
N PHE A 677 -20.03 4.62 20.00
CA PHE A 677 -21.28 3.90 20.26
C PHE A 677 -21.49 3.59 21.75
N ILE A 678 -20.42 3.18 22.47
CA ILE A 678 -20.45 2.98 23.93
C ILE A 678 -20.82 4.29 24.62
N LEU A 679 -20.21 5.40 24.23
CA LEU A 679 -20.52 6.74 24.75
C LEU A 679 -21.97 7.16 24.46
N PHE A 680 -22.48 6.87 23.26
CA PHE A 680 -23.89 7.10 22.89
C PHE A 680 -24.87 6.34 23.79
N GLN A 681 -24.56 5.09 24.13
CA GLN A 681 -25.38 4.29 25.05
C GLN A 681 -25.30 4.81 26.49
N ALA A 682 -24.08 5.06 26.99
CA ALA A 682 -23.86 5.56 28.35
C ALA A 682 -24.58 6.90 28.59
N TRP A 683 -24.58 7.80 27.62
CA TRP A 683 -25.30 9.07 27.71
C TRP A 683 -26.81 8.93 27.55
N GLY A 684 -27.29 7.87 26.88
CA GLY A 684 -28.71 7.54 26.85
C GLY A 684 -29.29 7.26 28.23
N HIS A 685 -28.52 6.63 29.13
CA HIS A 685 -28.92 6.45 30.53
C HIS A 685 -29.03 7.79 31.27
N ALA A 686 -28.04 8.67 31.09
CA ALA A 686 -28.02 10.00 31.70
C ALA A 686 -29.20 10.87 31.25
N ASP A 687 -29.56 10.84 29.97
CA ASP A 687 -30.65 11.65 29.41
C ASP A 687 -32.04 11.27 30.00
N VAL A 688 -32.21 10.03 30.47
CA VAL A 688 -33.45 9.54 31.12
C VAL A 688 -33.40 9.71 32.66
N GLY A 689 -32.31 10.30 33.18
CA GLY A 689 -32.12 10.54 34.62
C GLY A 689 -31.56 9.34 35.40
N ALA A 690 -31.07 8.30 34.71
CA ALA A 690 -30.37 7.19 35.35
C ALA A 690 -28.89 7.53 35.59
N ALA A 691 -28.24 6.80 36.50
CA ALA A 691 -26.82 6.93 36.75
C ALA A 691 -26.01 6.58 35.48
N VAL A 692 -24.96 7.35 35.20
CA VAL A 692 -24.04 7.07 34.11
C VAL A 692 -23.28 5.78 34.44
N PRO A 693 -23.32 4.75 33.59
CA PRO A 693 -22.61 3.49 33.86
C PRO A 693 -21.10 3.70 33.91
N THR A 694 -20.38 2.78 34.55
CA THR A 694 -18.92 2.70 34.48
C THR A 694 -18.45 2.23 33.08
N ILE A 695 -17.16 2.33 32.79
CA ILE A 695 -16.61 1.84 31.51
C ILE A 695 -16.74 0.32 31.42
N GLU A 696 -16.54 -0.39 32.52
CA GLU A 696 -16.68 -1.83 32.62
C GLU A 696 -18.11 -2.28 32.33
N GLU A 697 -19.09 -1.62 32.93
CA GLU A 697 -20.50 -1.85 32.66
C GLU A 697 -20.84 -1.56 31.21
N SER A 698 -20.33 -0.46 30.66
CA SER A 698 -20.64 -0.04 29.28
C SER A 698 -19.99 -0.95 28.23
N ILE A 699 -18.75 -1.39 28.46
CA ILE A 699 -18.08 -2.41 27.62
C ILE A 699 -18.82 -3.75 27.72
N SER A 700 -19.22 -4.17 28.93
CA SER A 700 -19.96 -5.41 29.13
C SER A 700 -21.32 -5.37 28.43
N ALA A 701 -22.03 -4.24 28.54
CA ALA A 701 -23.29 -3.99 27.85
C ALA A 701 -23.13 -4.02 26.32
N PHE A 702 -22.04 -3.47 25.78
CA PHE A 702 -21.72 -3.54 24.36
C PHE A 702 -21.43 -4.97 23.89
N ILE A 703 -20.61 -5.72 24.63
CA ILE A 703 -20.19 -7.09 24.28
C ILE A 703 -21.40 -8.06 24.24
N GLY A 704 -22.49 -7.77 24.95
CA GLY A 704 -23.72 -8.54 24.92
C GLY A 704 -24.49 -8.46 23.60
N ALA A 705 -25.72 -7.92 23.65
CA ALA A 705 -26.60 -7.86 22.47
C ALA A 705 -26.10 -6.93 21.35
N PRO A 706 -25.52 -5.73 21.62
CA PRO A 706 -25.06 -4.82 20.58
C PRO A 706 -23.96 -5.41 19.69
N LEU A 707 -22.92 -6.01 20.27
CA LEU A 707 -21.85 -6.66 19.49
C LEU A 707 -22.41 -7.76 18.59
N ARG A 708 -23.31 -8.61 19.09
CA ARG A 708 -23.96 -9.65 18.27
C ARG A 708 -24.75 -9.06 17.10
N ARG A 709 -25.50 -7.98 17.33
CA ARG A 709 -26.22 -7.27 16.26
C ARG A 709 -25.26 -6.64 15.27
N SER A 710 -24.18 -6.01 15.73
CA SER A 710 -23.15 -5.41 14.87
C SER A 710 -22.40 -6.45 14.04
N LEU A 711 -22.16 -7.65 14.58
CA LEU A 711 -21.58 -8.77 13.83
C LEU A 711 -22.53 -9.26 12.72
N PHE A 712 -23.83 -9.32 12.99
CA PHE A 712 -24.80 -9.66 11.94
C PHE A 712 -24.88 -8.56 10.87
N VAL A 713 -24.97 -7.29 11.29
CA VAL A 713 -24.99 -6.14 10.38
C VAL A 713 -23.71 -6.05 9.55
N SER A 714 -22.54 -6.37 10.12
CA SER A 714 -21.26 -6.34 9.39
C SER A 714 -21.21 -7.40 8.28
N ILE A 715 -21.81 -8.59 8.50
CA ILE A 715 -21.99 -9.60 7.47
C ILE A 715 -22.95 -9.09 6.39
N VAL A 716 -24.12 -8.56 6.77
CA VAL A 716 -25.11 -8.03 5.83
C VAL A 716 -24.50 -6.94 4.95
N LEU A 717 -23.84 -5.95 5.54
CA LEU A 717 -23.18 -4.87 4.81
C LEU A 717 -22.05 -5.36 3.90
N SER A 718 -21.39 -6.48 4.25
CA SER A 718 -20.37 -7.11 3.39
C SER A 718 -20.96 -7.84 2.18
N VAL A 719 -22.20 -8.31 2.27
CA VAL A 719 -22.93 -8.99 1.18
C VAL A 719 -23.58 -7.97 0.23
N VAL A 720 -24.02 -6.83 0.76
CA VAL A 720 -24.60 -5.76 -0.07
C VAL A 720 -23.52 -5.20 -1.00
N PRO A 721 -23.79 -5.06 -2.32
CA PRO A 721 -22.83 -4.54 -3.30
C PRO A 721 -22.67 -3.03 -3.19
N LEU A 722 -22.06 -2.57 -2.09
CA LEU A 722 -21.75 -1.17 -1.86
C LEU A 722 -20.58 -0.71 -2.76
N PRO A 723 -20.50 0.60 -3.10
CA PRO A 723 -19.36 1.16 -3.83
C PRO A 723 -18.03 0.89 -3.11
N GLU A 724 -16.92 0.76 -3.86
CA GLU A 724 -15.58 0.50 -3.30
C GLU A 724 -15.08 1.57 -2.33
N THR A 725 -15.62 2.79 -2.42
CA THR A 725 -15.28 3.89 -1.51
C THR A 725 -15.93 3.77 -0.14
N VAL A 726 -16.86 2.82 0.05
CA VAL A 726 -17.67 2.63 1.25
C VAL A 726 -17.33 1.28 1.91
N TYR A 727 -17.48 1.25 3.23
CA TYR A 727 -17.24 0.11 4.10
C TYR A 727 -15.82 -0.44 3.92
N LEU A 728 -15.66 -1.74 3.63
CA LEU A 728 -14.36 -2.37 3.38
C LEU A 728 -13.95 -2.37 1.89
N GLY A 729 -14.84 -1.95 0.99
CA GLY A 729 -14.56 -1.93 -0.46
C GLY A 729 -14.62 -3.31 -1.14
N ASN A 730 -15.46 -4.22 -0.64
CA ASN A 730 -15.51 -5.64 -1.08
C ASN A 730 -16.53 -5.92 -2.20
N ARG A 731 -17.31 -4.92 -2.63
CA ARG A 731 -18.38 -5.03 -3.66
C ARG A 731 -19.40 -6.17 -3.47
N GLY A 732 -19.63 -6.64 -2.24
CA GLY A 732 -20.59 -7.73 -2.00
C GLY A 732 -20.03 -9.15 -2.23
N GLU A 733 -18.72 -9.32 -2.42
CA GLU A 733 -18.15 -10.65 -2.69
C GLU A 733 -18.29 -11.58 -1.47
N LEU A 734 -19.07 -12.65 -1.65
CA LEU A 734 -19.49 -13.56 -0.58
C LEU A 734 -18.31 -14.23 0.14
N LEU A 735 -17.23 -14.55 -0.58
CA LEU A 735 -16.02 -15.16 -0.01
C LEU A 735 -15.29 -14.23 0.99
N LEU A 736 -15.46 -12.92 0.85
CA LEU A 736 -14.79 -11.91 1.66
C LEU A 736 -15.64 -11.45 2.86
N THR A 737 -16.86 -11.96 3.00
CA THR A 737 -17.82 -11.56 4.05
C THR A 737 -17.32 -11.82 5.47
N GLY A 738 -16.46 -12.83 5.67
CA GLY A 738 -15.87 -13.15 6.97
C GLY A 738 -14.85 -12.12 7.49
N ILE A 739 -14.36 -11.22 6.64
CA ILE A 739 -13.33 -10.22 7.02
C ILE A 739 -13.92 -9.18 7.97
N ALA A 740 -15.10 -8.66 7.66
CA ALA A 740 -15.79 -7.65 8.45
C ALA A 740 -16.02 -8.05 9.92
N PRO A 741 -16.68 -9.18 10.24
CA PRO A 741 -16.86 -9.58 11.63
C PRO A 741 -15.52 -9.86 12.32
N LEU A 742 -14.50 -10.37 11.62
CA LEU A 742 -13.16 -10.57 12.17
C LEU A 742 -12.52 -9.24 12.59
N LEU A 743 -12.53 -8.22 11.72
CA LEU A 743 -11.99 -6.90 12.03
C LEU A 743 -12.76 -6.20 13.17
N LEU A 744 -14.08 -6.41 13.25
CA LEU A 744 -14.90 -5.89 14.34
C LEU A 744 -14.53 -6.51 15.69
N LEU A 745 -14.31 -7.83 15.74
CA LEU A 745 -13.86 -8.54 16.94
C LEU A 745 -12.47 -8.06 17.38
N ILE A 746 -11.54 -7.92 16.44
CA ILE A 746 -10.18 -7.42 16.72
C ILE A 746 -10.25 -5.98 17.25
N SER A 747 -11.03 -5.11 16.61
CA SER A 747 -11.20 -3.72 17.05
C SER A 747 -11.83 -3.64 18.45
N THR A 748 -12.83 -4.47 18.74
CA THR A 748 -13.44 -4.59 20.07
C THR A 748 -12.44 -5.07 21.11
N GLY A 749 -11.64 -6.10 20.78
CA GLY A 749 -10.59 -6.61 21.64
C GLY A 749 -9.53 -5.55 21.95
N PHE A 750 -9.15 -4.72 20.97
CA PHE A 750 -8.27 -3.58 21.21
C PHE A 750 -8.89 -2.51 22.10
N VAL A 751 -10.19 -2.23 21.99
CA VAL A 751 -10.88 -1.33 22.94
C VAL A 751 -10.77 -1.89 24.36
N CYS A 752 -11.02 -3.19 24.57
CA CYS A 752 -10.83 -3.84 25.86
C CYS A 752 -9.37 -3.76 26.36
N ALA A 753 -8.40 -4.06 25.50
CA ALA A 753 -6.97 -3.98 25.84
C ALA A 753 -6.55 -2.55 26.21
N SER A 754 -7.02 -1.55 25.47
CA SER A 754 -6.76 -0.14 25.73
C SER A 754 -7.33 0.31 27.07
N TRP A 755 -8.48 -0.24 27.48
CA TRP A 755 -9.06 0.03 28.79
C TRP A 755 -8.20 -0.53 29.93
N TYR A 756 -7.73 -1.78 29.81
CA TYR A 756 -6.80 -2.36 30.80
C TYR A 756 -5.51 -1.53 30.88
N LEU A 757 -4.97 -1.07 29.75
CA LEU A 757 -3.80 -0.20 29.73
C LEU A 757 -4.06 1.14 30.41
N LEU A 758 -5.19 1.79 30.13
CA LEU A 758 -5.58 3.04 30.80
C LEU A 758 -5.73 2.86 32.31
N ARG A 759 -6.33 1.76 32.77
CA ARG A 759 -6.41 1.43 34.21
C ARG A 759 -5.01 1.29 34.84
N LEU A 760 -4.09 0.62 34.16
CA LEU A 760 -2.69 0.50 34.60
C LEU A 760 -1.99 1.85 34.68
N LEU A 761 -2.26 2.77 33.73
CA LEU A 761 -1.70 4.13 33.72
C LEU A 761 -2.32 5.04 34.80
N LEU A 762 -3.62 4.91 35.04
CA LEU A 762 -4.35 5.70 36.03
C LEU A 762 -4.02 5.29 37.48
N TRP A 763 -3.72 4.02 37.72
CA TRP A 763 -3.39 3.52 39.06
C TRP A 763 -2.26 4.30 39.77
N PRO A 764 -1.05 4.48 39.18
CA PRO A 764 0.00 5.25 39.83
C PRO A 764 -0.34 6.75 39.90
N LEU A 765 -0.95 7.31 38.85
CA LEU A 765 -1.34 8.73 38.81
C LEU A 765 -2.36 9.08 39.89
N SER A 766 -3.34 8.21 40.15
CA SER A 766 -4.35 8.39 41.18
C SER A 766 -3.77 8.34 42.60
N LYS A 767 -2.66 7.63 42.80
CA LYS A 767 -1.91 7.65 44.06
C LYS A 767 -1.13 8.95 44.21
N LEU A 768 -0.46 9.40 43.15
CA LEU A 768 0.30 10.65 43.14
C LEU A 768 -0.61 11.88 43.35
N SER A 769 -1.81 11.87 42.78
CA SER A 769 -2.78 12.96 42.97
C SER A 769 -3.33 13.06 44.40
N ARG A 770 -3.23 12.00 45.23
CA ARG A 770 -3.57 12.11 46.67
C ARG A 770 -2.55 12.93 47.45
N ALA A 771 -1.31 13.03 46.94
CA ALA A 771 -0.23 13.79 47.57
C ALA A 771 -0.18 15.27 47.13
N GLY A 772 -0.93 15.67 46.10
CA GLY A 772 -0.89 17.00 45.50
C GLY A 772 -2.25 17.67 45.34
N ARG A 773 -2.32 18.95 45.75
CA ARG A 773 -3.40 19.96 45.58
C ARG A 773 -4.86 19.50 45.74
N ARG A 774 -5.54 20.05 46.76
CA ARG A 774 -7.02 20.06 46.84
C ARG A 774 -7.60 20.64 45.55
N ARG A 775 -8.58 19.96 44.93
CA ARG A 775 -9.34 20.46 43.79
C ARG A 775 -9.99 21.78 44.18
N ARG A 776 -9.71 22.85 43.43
CA ARG A 776 -10.29 24.18 43.66
C ARG A 776 -11.63 24.22 42.93
N GLU A 777 -12.70 24.43 43.67
CA GLU A 777 -14.05 24.54 43.11
C GLU A 777 -14.32 26.02 42.81
N ASP A 778 -14.43 26.36 41.53
CA ASP A 778 -14.68 27.73 41.08
C ASP A 778 -16.05 27.81 40.36
N ILE A 779 -16.72 28.97 40.44
CA ILE A 779 -18.07 29.18 39.88
C ILE A 779 -18.01 29.72 38.45
N THR A 780 -16.92 30.40 38.08
CA THR A 780 -16.72 31.05 36.78
C THR A 780 -15.28 30.91 36.31
N VAL A 781 -15.07 30.91 34.99
CA VAL A 781 -13.72 30.88 34.39
C VAL A 781 -12.89 32.06 34.90
N HIS A 782 -11.69 31.78 35.42
CA HIS A 782 -10.76 32.82 35.83
C HIS A 782 -10.18 33.58 34.63
N ARG A 783 -9.93 34.89 34.80
CA ARG A 783 -9.25 35.72 33.78
C ARG A 783 -7.90 35.13 33.35
N SER A 784 -7.14 34.53 34.27
CA SER A 784 -5.88 33.84 33.97
C SER A 784 -6.05 32.63 33.06
N THR A 785 -7.16 31.89 33.19
CA THR A 785 -7.50 30.75 32.33
C THR A 785 -7.90 31.19 30.94
N VAL A 786 -8.69 32.28 30.82
CA VAL A 786 -9.00 32.90 29.52
C VAL A 786 -7.73 33.38 28.83
N ILE A 787 -6.81 34.01 29.57
CA ILE A 787 -5.52 34.47 29.04
C ILE A 787 -4.65 33.27 28.61
N SER A 788 -4.57 32.21 29.43
CA SER A 788 -3.81 31.00 29.09
C SER A 788 -4.40 30.28 27.87
N MET A 789 -5.72 30.18 27.78
CA MET A 789 -6.39 29.58 26.62
C MET A 789 -6.17 30.45 25.37
N ALA A 790 -6.34 31.77 25.46
CA ALA A 790 -6.03 32.69 24.36
C ALA A 790 -4.56 32.58 23.91
N LEU A 791 -3.61 32.41 24.84
CA LEU A 791 -2.21 32.19 24.53
C LEU A 791 -1.98 30.84 23.84
N VAL A 792 -2.62 29.75 24.29
CA VAL A 792 -2.54 28.44 23.63
C VAL A 792 -3.16 28.50 22.23
N LEU A 793 -4.32 29.12 22.06
CA LEU A 793 -4.96 29.28 20.75
C LEU A 793 -4.11 30.16 19.82
N LEU A 794 -3.48 31.22 20.36
CA LEU A 794 -2.53 32.06 19.62
C LEU A 794 -1.27 31.28 19.23
N LEU A 795 -0.73 30.47 20.14
CA LEU A 795 0.41 29.59 19.86
C LEU A 795 0.04 28.56 18.79
N ILE A 796 -1.19 28.01 18.83
CA ILE A 796 -1.69 27.10 17.80
C ILE A 796 -1.82 27.80 16.47
N PHE A 797 -2.27 29.05 16.47
CA PHE A 797 -2.41 29.85 15.26
C PHE A 797 -1.05 30.21 14.64
N LEU A 798 -0.05 30.48 15.47
CA LEU A 798 1.24 31.03 15.02
C LEU A 798 2.33 29.98 14.78
N VAL A 799 2.39 28.90 15.57
CA VAL A 799 3.61 28.07 15.68
C VAL A 799 3.36 26.58 15.85
N VAL A 800 2.39 26.20 16.68
CA VAL A 800 2.23 24.83 17.16
C VAL A 800 1.01 24.18 16.50
N PRO A 801 1.12 22.98 15.92
CA PRO A 801 -0.01 22.37 15.26
C PRO A 801 -1.05 21.92 16.31
N TRP A 802 -2.34 21.93 15.94
CA TRP A 802 -3.43 21.61 16.86
C TRP A 802 -3.30 20.21 17.52
N GLN A 803 -2.58 19.28 16.88
CA GLN A 803 -2.30 17.92 17.34
C GLN A 803 -1.50 17.93 18.66
N VAL A 804 -0.57 18.87 18.84
CA VAL A 804 0.18 19.03 20.10
C VAL A 804 -0.75 19.48 21.22
N ALA A 805 -1.63 20.45 20.92
CA ALA A 805 -2.63 20.90 21.88
C ALA A 805 -3.63 19.79 22.23
N PHE A 806 -4.04 18.98 21.26
CA PHE A 806 -4.89 17.81 21.50
C PHE A 806 -4.21 16.76 22.38
N LEU A 807 -2.93 16.46 22.15
CA LEU A 807 -2.14 15.58 23.01
C LEU A 807 -2.02 16.14 24.44
N GLY A 808 -1.80 17.44 24.57
CA GLY A 808 -1.82 18.14 25.87
C GLY A 808 -3.18 18.03 26.57
N CYS A 809 -4.28 18.22 25.84
CA CYS A 809 -5.64 18.03 26.36
C CYS A 809 -5.84 16.61 26.87
N TRP A 810 -5.39 15.60 26.11
CA TRP A 810 -5.48 14.20 26.53
C TRP A 810 -4.67 13.94 27.81
N ALA A 811 -3.45 14.45 27.92
CA ALA A 811 -2.61 14.27 29.11
C ALA A 811 -3.21 14.95 30.36
N ILE A 812 -3.73 16.17 30.21
CA ILE A 812 -4.42 16.89 31.30
C ILE A 812 -5.71 16.16 31.69
N HIS A 813 -6.48 15.69 30.72
CA HIS A 813 -7.71 14.94 30.98
C HIS A 813 -7.45 13.60 31.66
N LEU A 814 -6.38 12.89 31.27
CA LEU A 814 -5.90 11.68 31.95
C LEU A 814 -5.60 11.96 33.42
N TYR A 815 -4.88 13.05 33.71
CA TYR A 815 -4.59 13.46 35.08
C TYR A 815 -5.86 13.83 35.86
N ASN A 816 -6.78 14.59 35.26
CA ASN A 816 -8.05 14.98 35.87
C ASN A 816 -8.91 13.74 36.21
N CYS A 817 -8.95 12.76 35.32
CA CYS A 817 -9.62 11.48 35.54
C CYS A 817 -8.97 10.69 36.69
N ALA A 818 -7.64 10.65 36.76
CA ALA A 818 -6.92 9.99 37.86
C ALA A 818 -7.18 10.67 39.22
N ALA A 819 -7.18 12.00 39.25
CA ALA A 819 -7.52 12.79 40.43
C ALA A 819 -8.97 12.58 40.87
N SER A 820 -9.91 12.54 39.90
CA SER A 820 -11.32 12.23 40.15
C SER A 820 -11.48 10.81 40.72
N GLN A 821 -10.75 9.82 40.21
CA GLN A 821 -10.78 8.44 40.73
C GLN A 821 -10.29 8.38 42.18
N ALA A 822 -9.21 9.12 42.49
CA ALA A 822 -8.69 9.23 43.85
C ALA A 822 -9.70 9.88 44.80
N HIS A 823 -10.41 10.91 44.33
CA HIS A 823 -11.42 11.64 45.11
C HIS A 823 -12.66 10.79 45.39
N VAL A 824 -13.19 10.07 44.39
CA VAL A 824 -14.31 9.13 44.57
C VAL A 824 -13.93 8.03 45.56
N ALA A 825 -12.73 7.44 45.42
CA ALA A 825 -12.25 6.42 46.35
C ALA A 825 -12.05 6.95 47.78
N HIS A 826 -11.61 8.20 47.94
CA HIS A 826 -11.49 8.84 49.26
C HIS A 826 -12.86 9.06 49.90
N LEU A 827 -13.84 9.60 49.17
CA LEU A 827 -15.20 9.79 49.67
C LEU A 827 -15.86 8.47 50.09
N ALA A 828 -15.64 7.40 49.33
CA ALA A 828 -16.12 6.06 49.68
C ALA A 828 -15.46 5.48 50.95
N SER A 829 -14.31 6.02 51.38
CA SER A 829 -13.56 5.53 52.55
C SER A 829 -13.84 6.28 53.86
N ILE A 830 -14.59 7.41 53.84
CA ILE A 830 -14.88 8.22 55.02
C ILE A 830 -16.07 7.60 55.79
N PRO A 831 -15.92 7.12 57.04
CA PRO A 831 -17.04 6.68 57.87
C PRO A 831 -17.90 7.87 58.32
N GLU A 832 -19.23 7.69 58.38
CA GLU A 832 -20.19 8.71 58.79
C GLU A 832 -19.90 9.17 60.24
N VAL A 833 -19.40 10.40 60.41
CA VAL A 833 -19.21 11.01 61.75
C VAL A 833 -20.53 11.65 62.18
N VAL A 834 -21.10 11.15 63.27
CA VAL A 834 -22.28 11.73 63.94
C VAL A 834 -22.00 13.22 64.21
N ALA A 835 -22.86 14.09 63.69
CA ALA A 835 -22.79 15.52 63.97
C ALA A 835 -22.87 15.77 65.48
N ILE A 836 -21.84 16.40 66.06
CA ILE A 836 -21.84 16.84 67.46
C ILE A 836 -22.85 18.00 67.56
N PRO A 837 -23.92 17.89 68.37
CA PRO A 837 -24.85 19.00 68.56
C PRO A 837 -24.14 20.15 69.26
N LEU A 838 -24.20 21.34 68.67
CA LEU A 838 -23.71 22.58 69.29
C LEU A 838 -24.50 22.89 70.57
N LEU A 839 -23.74 23.20 71.62
CA LEU A 839 -24.14 23.64 72.96
C LEU A 839 -25.50 24.33 73.04
N ARG A 840 -26.43 23.72 73.79
CA ARG A 840 -27.60 24.42 74.34
C ARG A 840 -27.38 24.64 75.83
N ARG A 841 -27.49 25.90 76.22
CA ARG A 841 -27.24 26.50 77.54
C ARG A 841 -28.20 25.93 78.61
N GLU A 842 -27.65 25.86 79.83
CA GLU A 842 -28.19 25.33 81.10
C GLU A 842 -29.63 25.75 81.40
N ASP A 843 -30.48 24.78 81.77
CA ASP A 843 -31.29 24.74 83.00
C ASP A 843 -32.09 23.40 83.07
N GLU A 844 -32.21 22.84 84.28
CA GLU A 844 -32.99 21.67 84.74
C GLU A 844 -32.34 20.26 84.87
N PRO A 845 -32.76 19.46 85.90
CA PRO A 845 -31.86 18.53 86.59
C PRO A 845 -31.94 17.05 86.17
N ARG A 846 -30.76 16.42 86.31
CA ARG A 846 -30.40 14.98 86.33
C ARG A 846 -31.54 13.94 86.27
N ALA A 847 -31.57 13.20 85.17
CA ALA A 847 -31.92 11.77 85.14
C ALA A 847 -30.65 10.92 84.92
N THR A 848 -30.63 9.75 85.54
CA THR A 848 -29.53 8.79 85.73
C THR A 848 -29.01 8.12 84.45
N PRO A 849 -27.78 7.58 84.45
CA PRO A 849 -27.13 7.03 83.26
C PRO A 849 -27.54 5.58 83.04
N THR A 850 -28.11 5.26 81.87
CA THR A 850 -28.27 3.88 81.43
C THR A 850 -27.67 3.66 80.05
N SER A 851 -26.76 2.68 80.01
CA SER A 851 -26.21 1.95 78.88
C SER A 851 -25.55 2.76 77.75
N ALA A 852 -24.22 2.69 77.73
CA ALA A 852 -23.42 2.78 76.53
C ALA A 852 -23.96 1.76 75.50
N GLY A 853 -24.79 2.25 74.58
CA GLY A 853 -25.23 1.50 73.41
C GLY A 853 -24.10 1.53 72.37
N GLU A 854 -23.73 0.34 71.90
CA GLU A 854 -22.87 0.12 70.75
C GLU A 854 -23.23 1.09 69.62
N ALA A 855 -22.29 1.95 69.26
CA ALA A 855 -22.36 2.72 68.04
C ALA A 855 -22.30 1.73 66.86
N ALA A 856 -23.47 1.28 66.41
CA ALA A 856 -23.62 0.57 65.15
C ALA A 856 -23.00 1.43 64.06
N ARG A 857 -21.84 1.01 63.55
CA ARG A 857 -21.17 1.62 62.39
C ARG A 857 -22.17 1.60 61.23
N ARG A 858 -22.82 2.72 60.96
CA ARG A 858 -23.61 2.89 59.74
C ARG A 858 -22.67 2.85 58.55
N PRO A 859 -23.09 2.23 57.42
CA PRO A 859 -22.31 2.27 56.19
C PRO A 859 -22.07 3.73 55.77
N PRO A 860 -20.92 4.05 55.17
CA PRO A 860 -20.58 5.41 54.75
C PRO A 860 -21.65 5.97 53.79
N ALA A 861 -22.02 7.24 53.98
CA ALA A 861 -22.98 7.91 53.11
C ALA A 861 -22.46 7.95 51.66
N PRO A 862 -23.29 7.63 50.64
CA PRO A 862 -22.84 7.65 49.26
C PRO A 862 -22.47 9.08 48.83
N PRO A 863 -21.40 9.27 48.04
CA PRO A 863 -21.04 10.58 47.54
C PRO A 863 -22.19 11.17 46.71
N PRO A 864 -22.29 12.52 46.61
CA PRO A 864 -23.28 13.16 45.77
C PRO A 864 -23.31 12.54 44.35
N PRO A 865 -24.50 12.20 43.81
CA PRO A 865 -24.61 11.39 42.60
C PRO A 865 -23.95 12.03 41.37
N TYR A 866 -23.84 13.36 41.34
CA TYR A 866 -23.16 14.07 40.26
C TYR A 866 -21.63 13.87 40.25
N ILE A 867 -20.99 13.56 41.39
CA ILE A 867 -19.54 13.30 41.46
C ILE A 867 -19.20 12.01 40.73
N ALA A 868 -19.96 10.95 41.00
CA ALA A 868 -19.83 9.67 40.30
C ALA A 868 -20.17 9.81 38.81
N ALA A 869 -21.23 10.56 38.47
CA ALA A 869 -21.58 10.83 37.08
C ALA A 869 -20.46 11.60 36.33
N ASN A 870 -19.91 12.65 36.93
CA ASN A 870 -18.80 13.42 36.36
C ASN A 870 -17.56 12.55 36.11
N HIS A 871 -17.22 11.68 37.07
CA HIS A 871 -16.14 10.72 36.90
C HIS A 871 -16.40 9.81 35.70
N ASN A 872 -17.56 9.16 35.65
CA ASN A 872 -17.90 8.23 34.59
C ASN A 872 -17.96 8.91 33.22
N HIS A 873 -18.53 10.11 33.10
CA HIS A 873 -18.47 10.89 31.86
C HIS A 873 -17.03 11.20 31.42
N GLY A 874 -16.18 11.64 32.36
CA GLY A 874 -14.77 11.93 32.10
C GLY A 874 -14.02 10.71 31.58
N MET A 875 -14.26 9.54 32.16
CA MET A 875 -13.65 8.27 31.75
C MET A 875 -14.05 7.84 30.33
N HIS A 876 -15.31 8.04 29.93
CA HIS A 876 -15.75 7.71 28.56
C HIS A 876 -15.13 8.66 27.53
N ILE A 877 -15.05 9.95 27.85
CA ILE A 877 -14.39 10.95 27.00
C ILE A 877 -12.89 10.66 26.89
N LEU A 878 -12.25 10.24 27.97
CA LEU A 878 -10.83 9.84 27.95
C LEU A 878 -10.60 8.65 27.02
N LEU A 879 -11.48 7.63 27.06
CA LEU A 879 -11.39 6.49 26.15
C LEU A 879 -11.57 6.93 24.68
N LEU A 880 -12.52 7.83 24.40
CA LEU A 880 -12.71 8.39 23.05
C LEU A 880 -11.47 9.16 22.57
N MET A 881 -10.94 10.06 23.40
CA MET A 881 -9.74 10.83 23.07
C MET A 881 -8.54 9.92 22.83
N THR A 882 -8.42 8.82 23.57
CA THR A 882 -7.35 7.82 23.40
C THR A 882 -7.38 7.17 22.01
N TRP A 883 -8.56 6.90 21.45
CA TRP A 883 -8.69 6.33 20.10
C TRP A 883 -8.64 7.36 18.97
N LEU A 884 -8.82 8.65 19.27
CA LEU A 884 -8.54 9.74 18.34
C LEU A 884 -7.04 10.04 18.19
N LEU A 885 -6.20 9.69 19.19
CA LEU A 885 -4.75 9.91 19.13
C LEU A 885 -4.08 9.22 17.92
N PRO A 886 -4.31 7.92 17.63
CA PRO A 886 -3.75 7.28 16.43
C PRO A 886 -4.11 7.96 15.11
N LEU A 887 -5.25 8.67 15.04
CA LEU A 887 -5.67 9.40 13.84
C LEU A 887 -4.94 10.75 13.69
N ALA A 888 -4.56 11.39 14.80
CA ALA A 888 -3.83 12.65 14.82
C ALA A 888 -2.29 12.48 14.83
N ALA A 889 -1.80 11.33 15.32
CA ALA A 889 -0.38 11.07 15.52
C ALA A 889 0.50 11.19 14.25
N PRO A 890 0.08 10.76 13.04
CA PRO A 890 0.94 10.83 11.86
C PRO A 890 1.41 12.26 11.53
N VAL A 891 0.51 13.25 11.61
CA VAL A 891 0.86 14.65 11.34
C VAL A 891 1.72 15.23 12.47
N LEU A 892 1.47 14.83 13.72
CA LEU A 892 2.32 15.22 14.85
C LEU A 892 3.78 14.76 14.68
N VAL A 893 3.99 13.53 14.18
CA VAL A 893 5.33 13.00 13.90
C VAL A 893 6.03 13.83 12.81
N VAL A 894 5.30 14.25 11.77
CA VAL A 894 5.84 15.14 10.72
C VAL A 894 6.31 16.47 11.30
N TRP A 895 5.50 17.10 12.16
CA TRP A 895 5.86 18.37 12.80
C TRP A 895 7.07 18.21 13.72
N ALA A 896 7.09 17.19 14.58
CA ALA A 896 8.20 16.95 15.50
C ALA A 896 9.53 16.74 14.74
N ARG A 897 9.50 15.99 13.63
CA ARG A 897 10.66 15.80 12.75
C ARG A 897 11.09 17.10 12.07
N THR A 898 10.12 17.88 11.57
CA THR A 898 10.37 19.19 10.94
C THR A 898 11.04 20.15 11.92
N LEU A 899 10.53 20.23 13.16
CA LEU A 899 11.08 21.05 14.23
C LEU A 899 12.52 20.65 14.58
N ALA A 900 12.80 19.34 14.68
CA ALA A 900 14.12 18.83 14.99
C ALA A 900 15.15 19.09 13.87
N GLY A 901 14.73 19.04 12.59
CA GLY A 901 15.63 19.21 11.45
C GLY A 901 15.82 20.65 11.01
N THR A 902 14.74 21.44 10.91
CA THR A 902 14.74 22.77 10.27
C THR A 902 14.48 23.92 11.26
N GLY A 903 14.24 23.59 12.52
CA GLY A 903 13.84 24.57 13.54
C GLY A 903 12.40 25.04 13.37
N LEU A 904 12.08 26.17 14.00
CA LEU A 904 10.77 26.83 13.91
C LEU A 904 10.62 27.45 12.52
N THR A 905 9.99 26.74 11.59
CA THR A 905 9.65 27.24 10.26
C THR A 905 8.23 27.81 10.21
N THR A 906 7.94 28.61 9.19
CA THR A 906 6.68 29.36 9.02
C THR A 906 5.45 28.47 9.10
N PRO A 907 4.33 28.95 9.68
CA PRO A 907 3.13 28.16 9.89
C PRO A 907 2.58 27.60 8.58
N PHE A 908 2.41 26.27 8.53
CA PHE A 908 1.76 25.55 7.44
C PHE A 908 0.25 25.83 7.42
N ASP A 909 -0.31 26.12 6.25
CA ASP A 909 -1.74 26.38 6.11
C ASP A 909 -2.57 25.10 6.35
N GLY A 910 -3.35 25.10 7.44
CA GLY A 910 -4.34 24.09 7.83
C GLY A 910 -4.07 23.39 9.17
N ASP A 911 -2.81 23.17 9.54
CA ASP A 911 -2.43 22.53 10.82
C ASP A 911 -2.56 23.46 12.03
N HIS A 912 -2.74 24.75 11.75
CA HIS A 912 -2.96 25.83 12.71
C HIS A 912 -4.46 26.14 12.86
N PHE A 913 -5.35 25.28 12.33
CA PHE A 913 -6.80 25.45 12.47
C PHE A 913 -7.24 25.23 13.93
N VAL A 914 -7.30 26.34 14.66
CA VAL A 914 -7.56 26.43 16.10
C VAL A 914 -8.83 25.68 16.51
N LEU A 915 -9.88 25.67 15.67
CA LEU A 915 -11.14 25.00 15.95
C LEU A 915 -11.01 23.46 16.01
N SER A 916 -9.90 22.88 15.56
CA SER A 916 -9.64 21.44 15.74
C SER A 916 -9.31 21.05 17.19
N ALA A 917 -8.68 21.94 17.96
CA ALA A 917 -8.33 21.69 19.36
C ALA A 917 -9.23 22.43 20.36
N ALA A 918 -9.83 23.56 19.97
CA ALA A 918 -10.62 24.41 20.86
C ALA A 918 -11.75 23.68 21.62
N PRO A 919 -12.56 22.78 21.01
CA PRO A 919 -13.56 22.02 21.74
C PRO A 919 -12.98 21.19 22.88
N PHE A 920 -11.85 20.51 22.64
CA PHE A 920 -11.21 19.69 23.66
C PHE A 920 -10.58 20.54 24.76
N LEU A 921 -9.96 21.67 24.42
CA LEU A 921 -9.39 22.61 25.40
C LEU A 921 -10.46 23.14 26.37
N VAL A 922 -11.58 23.64 25.85
CA VAL A 922 -12.69 24.16 26.68
C VAL A 922 -13.29 23.05 27.55
N LEU A 923 -13.45 21.84 26.98
CA LEU A 923 -14.00 20.70 27.70
C LEU A 923 -13.13 20.28 28.89
N VAL A 924 -11.82 20.11 28.64
CA VAL A 924 -10.86 19.65 29.64
C VAL A 924 -10.63 20.72 30.71
N ASP A 925 -10.61 21.99 30.31
CA ASP A 925 -10.56 23.12 31.24
C ASP A 925 -11.78 23.13 32.15
N PHE A 926 -13.00 23.15 31.58
CA PHE A 926 -14.24 23.18 32.36
C PHE A 926 -14.35 22.01 33.34
N ALA A 927 -14.00 20.79 32.88
CA ALA A 927 -14.03 19.60 33.72
C ALA A 927 -13.03 19.65 34.89
N SER A 928 -11.99 20.47 34.81
CA SER A 928 -10.95 20.56 35.85
C SER A 928 -11.41 21.30 37.11
N TRP A 929 -12.20 22.37 36.97
CA TRP A 929 -12.53 23.31 38.05
C TRP A 929 -14.00 23.34 38.48
N ILE A 930 -14.94 22.79 37.69
CA ILE A 930 -16.37 22.83 38.05
C ILE A 930 -16.69 21.95 39.27
N GLY A 931 -17.33 22.54 40.28
CA GLY A 931 -17.77 21.86 41.51
C GLY A 931 -19.13 21.14 41.42
N GLY A 932 -19.85 21.30 40.29
CA GLY A 932 -21.18 20.72 40.04
C GLY A 932 -21.22 19.76 38.82
N PRO A 933 -22.42 19.41 38.31
CA PRO A 933 -22.54 18.58 37.11
C PRO A 933 -21.83 19.19 35.89
N VAL A 934 -20.92 18.43 35.27
CA VAL A 934 -20.15 18.86 34.09
C VAL A 934 -21.03 18.96 32.85
N PHE A 935 -22.03 18.08 32.72
CA PHE A 935 -22.96 18.09 31.60
C PHE A 935 -24.38 18.29 32.12
N GLU A 936 -25.02 19.38 31.70
CA GLU A 936 -26.43 19.63 31.97
C GLU A 936 -27.23 19.64 30.67
N MET A 937 -28.24 18.77 30.62
CA MET A 937 -29.12 18.66 29.46
C MET A 937 -30.02 19.89 29.36
N GLN A 938 -30.05 20.51 28.19
CA GLN A 938 -30.88 21.68 27.91
C GLN A 938 -32.33 21.28 27.58
N ARG A 939 -33.28 22.20 27.78
CA ARG A 939 -34.73 21.91 27.58
C ARG A 939 -35.05 21.40 26.16
N PHE A 940 -34.38 21.92 25.14
CA PHE A 940 -34.60 21.52 23.75
C PHE A 940 -34.03 20.13 23.41
N GLU A 941 -33.04 19.64 24.17
CA GLU A 941 -32.43 18.32 23.97
C GLU A 941 -33.40 17.17 24.28
N ARG A 942 -34.53 17.46 24.93
CA ARG A 942 -35.63 16.49 25.09
C ARG A 942 -36.22 16.02 23.75
N ARG A 943 -36.06 16.80 22.67
CA ARG A 943 -36.47 16.41 21.30
C ARG A 943 -35.33 15.76 20.53
N LEU A 944 -34.13 16.35 20.60
CA LEU A 944 -32.94 15.84 19.93
C LEU A 944 -31.71 16.03 20.84
N SER A 945 -31.33 14.95 21.53
CA SER A 945 -30.17 14.95 22.43
C SER A 945 -28.86 15.06 21.66
N THR A 946 -27.87 15.75 22.23
CA THR A 946 -26.53 15.83 21.64
C THR A 946 -25.85 14.47 21.52
N ARG A 947 -26.31 13.43 22.23
CA ARG A 947 -25.74 12.07 22.12
C ARG A 947 -25.77 11.53 20.70
N TRP A 948 -26.75 11.91 19.89
CA TRP A 948 -26.88 11.46 18.49
C TRP A 948 -25.69 11.87 17.62
N SER A 949 -24.93 12.90 18.02
CA SER A 949 -23.66 13.23 17.36
C SER A 949 -22.63 12.09 17.44
N PHE A 950 -22.59 11.33 18.55
CA PHE A 950 -21.72 10.16 18.67
C PHE A 950 -22.21 8.95 17.86
N ALA A 951 -23.51 8.84 17.60
CA ALA A 951 -24.02 7.87 16.63
C ALA A 951 -23.55 8.21 15.20
N ALA A 952 -23.46 9.50 14.84
CA ALA A 952 -22.89 9.93 13.57
C ALA A 952 -21.39 9.63 13.48
N VAL A 953 -20.61 9.85 14.55
CA VAL A 953 -19.20 9.44 14.63
C VAL A 953 -19.05 7.94 14.40
N ALA A 954 -19.88 7.12 15.05
CA ALA A 954 -19.88 5.67 14.86
C ALA A 954 -20.22 5.27 13.42
N ALA A 955 -21.26 5.87 12.82
CA ALA A 955 -21.65 5.61 11.43
C ALA A 955 -20.54 5.96 10.43
N VAL A 956 -19.92 7.13 10.56
CA VAL A 956 -18.80 7.55 9.70
C VAL A 956 -17.60 6.62 9.88
N SER A 957 -17.27 6.25 11.12
CA SER A 957 -16.19 5.33 11.43
C SER A 957 -16.37 3.97 10.72
N PHE A 958 -17.56 3.36 10.85
CA PHE A 958 -17.81 2.05 10.25
C PHE A 958 -17.94 2.09 8.72
N LEU A 959 -18.57 3.14 8.17
CA LEU A 959 -18.93 3.18 6.74
C LEU A 959 -17.93 3.90 5.85
N LEU A 960 -17.29 4.98 6.31
CA LEU A 960 -16.40 5.80 5.47
C LEU A 960 -14.96 5.79 5.96
N GLY A 961 -14.76 5.48 7.24
CA GLY A 961 -13.49 5.62 7.92
C GLY A 961 -12.38 4.69 7.41
N ALA A 962 -12.73 3.51 6.89
CA ALA A 962 -11.76 2.61 6.26
C ALA A 962 -11.10 3.21 5.00
N ARG A 963 -11.82 4.07 4.26
CA ARG A 963 -11.28 4.83 3.11
C ARG A 963 -10.75 6.21 3.50
N LYS A 964 -11.40 6.89 4.45
CA LYS A 964 -11.14 8.28 4.85
C LYS A 964 -10.96 8.38 6.36
N ALA A 965 -9.79 7.98 6.86
CA ALA A 965 -9.54 7.95 8.31
C ALA A 965 -9.60 9.36 8.94
N TYR A 966 -9.16 10.41 8.23
CA TYR A 966 -9.24 11.80 8.69
C TYR A 966 -10.68 12.25 9.02
N LEU A 967 -11.67 11.78 8.24
CA LEU A 967 -13.07 12.19 8.38
C LEU A 967 -13.65 11.79 9.74
N VAL A 968 -13.15 10.70 10.33
CA VAL A 968 -13.57 10.23 11.65
C VAL A 968 -13.17 11.23 12.74
N PHE A 969 -11.95 11.77 12.66
CA PHE A 969 -11.50 12.82 13.57
C PHE A 969 -12.30 14.11 13.36
N ASP A 970 -12.56 14.49 12.10
CA ASP A 970 -13.34 15.68 11.76
C ASP A 970 -14.78 15.64 12.26
N VAL A 971 -15.43 14.48 12.22
CA VAL A 971 -16.79 14.32 12.77
C VAL A 971 -16.74 14.27 14.30
N ALA A 972 -15.73 13.64 14.90
CA ALA A 972 -15.56 13.57 16.35
C ALA A 972 -15.31 14.94 16.98
N LYS A 973 -14.47 15.79 16.38
CA LYS A 973 -14.23 17.16 16.88
C LYS A 973 -15.49 18.02 16.79
N VAL A 974 -16.30 17.86 15.74
CA VAL A 974 -17.60 18.55 15.60
C VAL A 974 -18.59 18.06 16.65
N ALA A 975 -18.65 16.74 16.91
CA ALA A 975 -19.50 16.18 17.96
C ALA A 975 -19.15 16.74 19.35
N ILE A 976 -17.86 16.79 19.69
CA ILE A 976 -17.39 17.39 20.94
C ILE A 976 -17.65 18.90 20.98
N GLY A 977 -17.46 19.61 19.87
CA GLY A 977 -17.80 21.03 19.76
C GLY A 977 -19.28 21.31 20.03
N LEU A 978 -20.17 20.48 19.50
CA LEU A 978 -21.61 20.59 19.72
C LEU A 978 -21.97 20.33 21.19
N VAL A 979 -21.35 19.34 21.83
CA VAL A 979 -21.48 19.10 23.28
C VAL A 979 -21.02 20.31 24.08
N VAL A 980 -19.85 20.88 23.75
CA VAL A 980 -19.30 22.04 24.45
C VAL A 980 -20.21 23.24 24.31
N VAL A 981 -20.71 23.55 23.11
CA VAL A 981 -21.58 24.71 22.88
C VAL A 981 -22.90 24.57 23.63
N ILE A 982 -23.49 23.37 23.66
CA ILE A 982 -24.85 23.16 24.21
C ILE A 982 -24.85 22.87 25.72
N ARG A 983 -24.01 21.94 26.20
CA ARG A 983 -24.05 21.44 27.57
C ARG A 983 -23.07 22.13 28.52
N VAL A 984 -21.99 22.72 27.99
CA VAL A 984 -20.95 23.41 28.78
C VAL A 984 -21.05 24.94 28.66
N GLY A 985 -21.24 25.43 27.44
CA GLY A 985 -21.20 26.84 27.06
C GLY A 985 -22.06 27.78 27.92
N PRO A 986 -23.34 27.45 28.22
CA PRO A 986 -24.17 28.31 29.05
C PRO A 986 -23.55 28.65 30.41
N ARG A 987 -22.89 27.67 31.05
CA ARG A 987 -22.25 27.83 32.36
C ARG A 987 -20.83 28.38 32.25
N TYR A 988 -20.07 27.94 31.25
CA TYR A 988 -18.70 28.37 31.02
C TYR A 988 -18.58 29.88 30.81
N TRP A 989 -19.50 30.47 30.04
CA TRP A 989 -19.49 31.91 29.72
C TRP A 989 -20.31 32.79 30.67
N GLY A 990 -20.81 32.22 31.78
CA GLY A 990 -21.51 32.99 32.81
C GLY A 990 -22.93 33.44 32.42
N ARG A 991 -23.58 32.83 31.42
CA ARG A 991 -25.01 33.05 31.20
C ARG A 991 -25.79 32.24 32.24
N SER A 992 -26.18 32.89 33.33
CA SER A 992 -27.38 32.47 34.07
C SER A 992 -28.47 32.21 33.05
N SER A 993 -29.08 31.02 33.15
CA SER A 993 -30.07 30.50 32.22
C SER A 993 -30.95 31.61 31.64
N CYS A 994 -30.93 31.78 30.31
CA CYS A 994 -31.98 32.55 29.64
C CYS A 994 -33.31 31.81 29.89
N ALA A 995 -33.98 32.16 30.98
CA ALA A 995 -35.40 32.00 31.13
C ALA A 995 -36.04 33.23 30.46
N PRO A 996 -36.71 33.10 29.30
CA PRO A 996 -37.91 33.89 29.11
C PRO A 996 -38.98 33.33 30.06
N ALA A 997 -39.70 34.25 30.71
CA ALA A 997 -40.79 33.99 31.64
C ALA A 997 -41.86 33.02 31.10
#